data_AF-A6G8I5-F1
#
_entry.id   AF-A6G8I5-F1
#
_cell.length_a   1.000
_cell.length_b   1.000
_cell.length_c   1.000
_cell.angle_alpha   90.00
_cell.angle_beta   90.00
_cell.angle_gamma   90.00
#
_symmetry.space_group_name_H-M   'P 1'
#
loop_
_entity.id
_entity.type
_entity.pdbx_description
1 polymer ?
#
loop_
_entity_poly.entity_id
_entity_poly.type
_entity_poly.pdbx_seq_one_letter_code
_entity_poly.pdbx_strand_id
1 'polypeptide(L)'
;MAYTDDDLRSLCNTVEAKLPDWVSGWRQRAATLLREVAQAPLELRRTREFQRKLWESEAITSTSMGSVKVDVALDDEVFREWLATEAMGSLPEGKVTKAAQIKTIFDRLVAQFEGRRTPWLKILRLLSALFPTEFTTLASRRILHEFAGWFLADPPKGALAVNRAIVGRLNDVLGPVAHDDYDALAARMSLPWLMHLHRSKAETEEDVTEVVDEAGEAKLKPLPAARRRKGLTAFKGYFQSMLAILQAVEEGLTREDFIDFLRTENPSKKDSSHGTTINVLRGEFGAIERVNGIYKLTPSGRAALETGDPDELSKWLLTRVLGVDLALVHVRDRGPVEDGELKRAIQRANPGWTALFAPHSIVYWLLNLGLFERDNGLWVLTDRGQAWAKQIHWEPAILEPIDEPDDGGEPDEDDGALTTDVSGIQKPPFEQLYAGLTYNFPKALVAELHAGLWAHPRRHFAVLTGLSGAGKTQLAHQYGLALTGGGEAARTRVKIIAVQPGWYDPGPLLGYINPIQPTAYVRTPVLEFLRQAVSKPEEPHVLILDEMNLSRPEQYLAPLLSAMETGNRIDLHSEGDMHDGVEKRIPYPSNLVIIGTVNMDETTHGLSDKVLDRAFTLEFWDIDINDYTGWDRSKLGKQDTERLRTALTELMQALMPARLHFGWRVVDDVVDFLARNQEHGGQLEFHAALDAIVYAKIVPKLRGDDSPRFRAALDETKKVAKRHKLDRCLNKLEQLAHDLTTTGSARFWR
;
A
#
# COMPACT_ATOMS: atom_id res chain seq x y z
N MET A 1 -28.34 -0.43 -1.98
CA MET A 1 -29.80 -0.55 -1.75
C MET A 1 -30.24 -1.86 -2.38
N ALA A 2 -31.09 -2.63 -1.71
CA ALA A 2 -31.64 -3.88 -2.27
C ALA A 2 -32.64 -3.54 -3.39
N TYR A 3 -32.67 -4.34 -4.45
CA TYR A 3 -33.63 -4.17 -5.55
C TYR A 3 -35.07 -4.34 -5.05
N THR A 4 -36.00 -3.51 -5.54
CA THR A 4 -37.43 -3.74 -5.31
C THR A 4 -37.90 -4.96 -6.12
N ASP A 5 -39.07 -5.51 -5.80
CA ASP A 5 -39.62 -6.67 -6.53
C ASP A 5 -39.84 -6.36 -8.03
N ASP A 6 -40.19 -5.11 -8.35
CA ASP A 6 -40.36 -4.65 -9.73
C ASP A 6 -39.02 -4.47 -10.45
N ASP A 7 -37.99 -3.97 -9.76
CA ASP A 7 -36.65 -3.89 -10.34
C ASP A 7 -36.06 -5.28 -10.60
N LEU A 8 -36.29 -6.25 -9.69
CA LEU A 8 -35.86 -7.63 -9.88
C LEU A 8 -36.57 -8.27 -11.06
N ARG A 9 -37.88 -8.07 -11.22
CA ARG A 9 -38.64 -8.59 -12.37
C ARG A 9 -38.14 -7.98 -13.68
N SER A 10 -37.85 -6.68 -13.68
CA SER A 10 -37.25 -5.97 -14.82
C SER A 10 -35.87 -6.53 -15.20
N LEU A 11 -35.01 -6.79 -14.19
CA LEU A 11 -33.70 -7.41 -14.39
C LEU A 11 -33.82 -8.82 -14.97
N CYS A 12 -34.73 -9.66 -14.45
CA CYS A 12 -34.99 -11.00 -14.99
C CYS A 12 -35.35 -10.93 -16.48
N ASN A 13 -36.30 -10.06 -16.83
CA ASN A 13 -36.75 -9.89 -18.21
C ASN A 13 -35.63 -9.39 -19.13
N THR A 14 -34.80 -8.47 -18.63
CA THR A 14 -33.66 -7.91 -19.39
C THR A 14 -32.63 -8.98 -19.71
N VAL A 15 -32.32 -9.85 -18.74
CA VAL A 15 -31.37 -10.94 -18.89
C VAL A 15 -31.92 -12.01 -19.85
N GLU A 16 -33.19 -12.39 -19.71
CA GLU A 16 -33.84 -13.37 -20.60
C GLU A 16 -34.04 -12.83 -22.03
N ALA A 17 -34.18 -11.52 -22.23
CA ALA A 17 -34.30 -10.93 -23.56
C ALA A 17 -32.98 -10.89 -24.35
N LYS A 18 -31.83 -11.05 -23.67
CA LYS A 18 -30.48 -10.95 -24.26
C LYS A 18 -29.62 -12.16 -23.88
N LEU A 19 -30.17 -13.36 -24.05
CA LEU A 19 -29.42 -14.59 -23.77
C LEU A 19 -28.26 -14.77 -24.76
N PRO A 20 -27.04 -15.04 -24.29
CA PRO A 20 -25.97 -15.52 -25.15
C PRO A 20 -26.33 -16.84 -25.84
N ASP A 21 -25.85 -17.04 -27.08
CA ASP A 21 -26.21 -18.19 -27.92
C ASP A 21 -25.94 -19.55 -27.27
N TRP A 22 -24.91 -19.65 -26.42
CA TRP A 22 -24.52 -20.89 -25.74
C TRP A 22 -25.49 -21.31 -24.61
N VAL A 23 -26.32 -20.40 -24.09
CA VAL A 23 -27.18 -20.66 -22.93
C VAL A 23 -28.25 -21.70 -23.22
N SER A 24 -28.78 -21.73 -24.44
CA SER A 24 -29.78 -22.71 -24.86
C SER A 24 -29.24 -24.15 -24.72
N GLY A 25 -28.05 -24.41 -25.25
CA GLY A 25 -27.41 -25.72 -25.15
C GLY A 25 -27.03 -26.09 -23.71
N TRP A 26 -26.64 -25.11 -22.88
CA TRP A 26 -26.37 -25.36 -21.46
C TRP A 26 -27.63 -25.74 -20.68
N ARG A 27 -28.72 -24.97 -20.81
CA ARG A 27 -30.01 -25.26 -20.17
C ARG A 27 -30.52 -26.65 -20.57
N GLN A 28 -30.35 -27.03 -21.84
CA GLN A 28 -30.74 -28.36 -22.31
C GLN A 28 -29.92 -29.49 -21.65
N ARG A 29 -28.60 -29.31 -21.50
CA ARG A 29 -27.75 -30.28 -20.77
C ARG A 29 -28.14 -30.37 -19.30
N ALA A 30 -28.38 -29.23 -18.65
CA ALA A 30 -28.83 -29.19 -17.25
C ALA A 30 -30.17 -29.90 -17.09
N ALA A 31 -31.17 -29.59 -17.91
CA ALA A 31 -32.49 -30.24 -17.88
C ALA A 31 -32.39 -31.75 -18.12
N THR A 32 -31.50 -32.19 -19.03
CA THR A 32 -31.24 -33.61 -19.28
C THR A 32 -30.67 -34.29 -18.05
N LEU A 33 -29.66 -33.70 -17.40
CA LEU A 33 -29.11 -34.24 -16.15
C LEU A 33 -30.16 -34.33 -15.05
N LEU A 34 -30.93 -33.25 -14.82
CA LEU A 34 -31.98 -33.22 -13.79
C LEU A 34 -33.00 -34.34 -13.99
N ARG A 35 -33.41 -34.56 -15.26
CA ARG A 35 -34.32 -35.64 -15.64
C ARG A 35 -33.71 -37.02 -15.37
N GLU A 36 -32.46 -37.24 -15.79
CA GLU A 36 -31.75 -38.51 -15.56
C GLU A 36 -31.60 -38.82 -14.06
N VAL A 37 -31.24 -37.82 -13.24
CA VAL A 37 -31.07 -37.96 -11.79
C VAL A 37 -32.39 -38.30 -11.11
N ALA A 38 -33.46 -37.59 -11.46
CA ALA A 38 -34.78 -37.82 -10.89
C ALA A 38 -35.34 -39.21 -11.26
N GLN A 39 -35.11 -39.67 -12.49
CA GLN A 39 -35.71 -40.90 -13.04
C GLN A 39 -34.83 -42.15 -12.88
N ALA A 40 -33.58 -42.02 -12.43
CA ALA A 40 -32.68 -43.15 -12.26
C ALA A 40 -33.26 -44.16 -11.24
N PRO A 41 -33.38 -45.46 -11.59
CA PRO A 41 -33.81 -46.49 -10.64
C PRO A 41 -32.73 -46.76 -9.59
N LEU A 42 -33.13 -47.27 -8.41
CA LEU A 42 -32.23 -47.49 -7.27
C LEU A 42 -30.99 -48.33 -7.64
N GLU A 43 -31.16 -49.39 -8.44
CA GLU A 43 -30.06 -50.24 -8.90
C GLU A 43 -29.01 -49.46 -9.69
N LEU A 44 -29.45 -48.50 -10.52
CA LEU A 44 -28.54 -47.64 -11.28
C LEU A 44 -27.83 -46.64 -10.36
N ARG A 45 -28.56 -46.06 -9.39
CA ARG A 45 -28.02 -45.07 -8.42
C ARG A 45 -26.88 -45.63 -7.57
N ARG A 46 -26.90 -46.92 -7.27
CA ARG A 46 -25.86 -47.63 -6.49
C ARG A 46 -24.56 -47.84 -7.27
N THR A 47 -24.63 -47.84 -8.60
CA THR A 47 -23.45 -48.14 -9.43
C THR A 47 -22.38 -47.06 -9.30
N ARG A 48 -21.12 -47.49 -9.20
CA ARG A 48 -19.96 -46.59 -9.21
C ARG A 48 -19.94 -45.71 -10.47
N GLU A 49 -20.37 -46.26 -11.60
CA GLU A 49 -20.39 -45.57 -12.88
C GLU A 49 -21.39 -44.41 -12.90
N PHE A 50 -22.61 -44.64 -12.39
CA PHE A 50 -23.61 -43.59 -12.28
C PHE A 50 -23.20 -42.51 -11.29
N GLN A 51 -22.66 -42.88 -10.11
CA GLN A 51 -22.19 -41.89 -9.15
C GLN A 51 -21.01 -41.09 -9.68
N ARG A 52 -20.05 -41.74 -10.36
CA ARG A 52 -18.97 -41.02 -11.04
C ARG A 52 -19.51 -40.04 -12.08
N LYS A 53 -20.48 -40.44 -12.90
CA LYS A 53 -21.15 -39.54 -13.87
C LYS A 53 -21.78 -38.35 -13.14
N LEU A 54 -22.46 -38.59 -12.02
CA LEU A 54 -23.14 -37.56 -11.23
C LEU A 54 -22.15 -36.55 -10.62
N TRP A 55 -21.06 -37.04 -10.02
CA TRP A 55 -20.04 -36.21 -9.36
C TRP A 55 -19.12 -35.45 -10.33
N GLU A 56 -18.89 -35.99 -11.52
CA GLU A 56 -18.05 -35.37 -12.56
C GLU A 56 -18.87 -34.58 -13.60
N SER A 57 -20.21 -34.59 -13.51
CA SER A 57 -21.04 -33.86 -14.46
C SER A 57 -20.86 -32.34 -14.33
N GLU A 58 -20.65 -31.70 -15.47
CA GLU A 58 -20.54 -30.24 -15.60
C GLU A 58 -21.82 -29.59 -16.10
N ALA A 59 -22.93 -30.35 -16.20
CA ALA A 59 -24.16 -29.83 -16.77
C ALA A 59 -24.79 -28.70 -15.95
N ILE A 60 -24.57 -28.67 -14.62
CA ILE A 60 -25.05 -27.59 -13.74
C ILE A 60 -24.09 -26.38 -13.74
N THR A 61 -22.78 -26.62 -13.66
CA THR A 61 -21.74 -25.59 -13.68
C THR A 61 -20.43 -26.24 -14.18
N SER A 62 -19.60 -25.55 -14.95
CA SER A 62 -18.28 -26.03 -15.42
C SER A 62 -17.18 -25.86 -14.36
N THR A 63 -16.24 -26.81 -14.25
CA THR A 63 -15.07 -26.69 -13.36
C THR A 63 -13.93 -25.93 -14.05
N SER A 64 -13.69 -24.68 -13.65
CA SER A 64 -12.41 -24.01 -13.96
C SER A 64 -11.34 -24.22 -12.88
N MET A 65 -11.71 -24.77 -11.72
CA MET A 65 -10.87 -24.87 -10.54
C MET A 65 -10.63 -26.34 -10.17
N GLY A 66 -9.46 -26.87 -10.52
CA GLY A 66 -8.84 -28.07 -9.93
C GLY A 66 -9.71 -29.29 -9.61
N SER A 67 -9.52 -30.40 -10.33
CA SER A 67 -10.21 -31.66 -10.03
C SER A 67 -9.77 -32.26 -8.68
N VAL A 68 -10.54 -32.06 -7.61
CA VAL A 68 -10.44 -32.91 -6.42
C VAL A 68 -10.95 -34.30 -6.82
N LYS A 69 -10.10 -35.31 -6.67
CA LYS A 69 -10.46 -36.71 -6.95
C LYS A 69 -11.47 -37.18 -5.91
N VAL A 70 -12.60 -37.71 -6.39
CA VAL A 70 -13.64 -38.30 -5.54
C VAL A 70 -13.60 -39.82 -5.55
N ASP A 71 -12.69 -40.43 -6.34
CA ASP A 71 -12.60 -41.89 -6.52
C ASP A 71 -12.56 -42.63 -5.20
N VAL A 72 -11.78 -42.16 -4.23
CA VAL A 72 -11.66 -42.85 -2.93
C VAL A 72 -12.98 -42.83 -2.13
N ALA A 73 -13.78 -41.76 -2.26
CA ALA A 73 -15.11 -41.72 -1.67
C ALA A 73 -16.10 -42.58 -2.47
N LEU A 74 -15.96 -42.59 -3.81
CA LEU A 74 -16.78 -43.40 -4.69
C LEU A 74 -16.45 -44.89 -4.64
N ASP A 75 -15.28 -45.29 -4.12
CA ASP A 75 -14.89 -46.69 -3.95
C ASP A 75 -15.53 -47.30 -2.69
N ASP A 76 -15.97 -46.47 -1.72
CA ASP A 76 -16.70 -46.86 -0.52
C ASP A 76 -18.16 -47.26 -0.83
N GLU A 77 -18.46 -48.55 -0.73
CA GLU A 77 -19.77 -49.11 -1.00
C GLU A 77 -20.86 -48.63 -0.03
N VAL A 78 -20.53 -48.40 1.24
CA VAL A 78 -21.48 -47.92 2.26
C VAL A 78 -21.87 -46.48 1.95
N PHE A 79 -20.91 -45.66 1.53
CA PHE A 79 -21.17 -44.30 1.09
C PHE A 79 -22.05 -44.27 -0.17
N ARG A 80 -21.75 -45.13 -1.16
CA ARG A 80 -22.56 -45.24 -2.38
C ARG A 80 -24.01 -45.63 -2.07
N GLU A 81 -24.22 -46.61 -1.19
CA GLU A 81 -25.55 -47.07 -0.79
C GLU A 81 -26.35 -45.95 -0.12
N TRP A 82 -25.71 -45.25 0.81
CA TRP A 82 -26.30 -44.11 1.50
C TRP A 82 -26.72 -43.00 0.53
N LEU A 83 -25.83 -42.63 -0.40
CA LEU A 83 -26.11 -41.57 -1.36
C LEU A 83 -27.31 -41.96 -2.25
N ALA A 84 -27.35 -43.20 -2.74
CA ALA A 84 -28.39 -43.71 -3.62
C ALA A 84 -29.78 -43.77 -2.97
N THR A 85 -29.83 -43.97 -1.65
CA THR A 85 -31.07 -44.18 -0.88
C THR A 85 -31.51 -42.91 -0.15
N GLU A 86 -30.74 -42.47 0.84
CA GLU A 86 -31.13 -41.39 1.74
C GLU A 86 -30.95 -40.00 1.11
N ALA A 87 -29.84 -39.76 0.40
CA ALA A 87 -29.57 -38.44 -0.16
C ALA A 87 -30.35 -38.16 -1.44
N MET A 88 -30.57 -39.17 -2.29
CA MET A 88 -31.40 -39.09 -3.49
C MET A 88 -32.89 -39.37 -3.23
N GLY A 89 -33.28 -39.50 -1.97
CA GLY A 89 -34.66 -39.72 -1.55
C GLY A 89 -35.52 -38.45 -1.59
N SER A 90 -36.81 -38.59 -1.37
CA SER A 90 -37.74 -37.46 -1.29
C SER A 90 -37.49 -36.62 -0.04
N LEU A 91 -37.50 -35.28 -0.20
CA LEU A 91 -37.48 -34.36 0.93
C LEU A 91 -38.85 -34.31 1.64
N PRO A 92 -38.90 -34.13 2.97
CA PRO A 92 -40.15 -33.98 3.71
C PRO A 92 -40.85 -32.68 3.36
N GLU A 93 -42.15 -32.61 3.66
CA GLU A 93 -42.92 -31.37 3.52
C GLU A 93 -42.55 -30.37 4.62
N GLY A 94 -42.54 -29.08 4.29
CA GLY A 94 -42.24 -27.97 5.20
C GLY A 94 -40.86 -27.32 5.02
N LYS A 95 -40.81 -25.98 5.07
CA LYS A 95 -39.55 -25.22 4.80
C LYS A 95 -38.43 -25.51 5.82
N VAL A 96 -38.78 -25.71 7.10
CA VAL A 96 -37.81 -25.93 8.19
C VAL A 96 -37.26 -27.36 8.19
N THR A 97 -38.14 -28.35 7.99
CA THR A 97 -37.81 -29.77 7.90
C THR A 97 -36.93 -30.08 6.69
N LYS A 98 -37.23 -29.48 5.52
CA LYS A 98 -36.37 -29.54 4.32
C LYS A 98 -34.96 -29.01 4.61
N ALA A 99 -34.87 -27.85 5.28
CA ALA A 99 -33.59 -27.22 5.62
C ALA A 99 -32.71 -28.15 6.46
N ALA A 100 -33.31 -28.77 7.49
CA ALA A 100 -32.62 -29.66 8.40
C ALA A 100 -32.10 -30.91 7.68
N GLN A 101 -32.93 -31.55 6.84
CA GLN A 101 -32.48 -32.75 6.11
C GLN A 101 -31.38 -32.44 5.10
N ILE A 102 -31.50 -31.35 4.33
CA ILE A 102 -30.45 -30.91 3.39
C ILE A 102 -29.13 -30.67 4.15
N LYS A 103 -29.21 -30.04 5.34
CA LYS A 103 -28.03 -29.84 6.19
C LYS A 103 -27.43 -31.17 6.63
N THR A 104 -28.23 -32.14 7.08
CA THR A 104 -27.74 -33.47 7.46
C THR A 104 -27.05 -34.20 6.31
N ILE A 105 -27.64 -34.15 5.11
CA ILE A 105 -27.04 -34.72 3.89
C ILE A 105 -25.70 -34.04 3.60
N PHE A 106 -25.67 -32.71 3.65
CA PHE A 106 -24.46 -31.94 3.42
C PHE A 106 -23.35 -32.24 4.45
N ASP A 107 -23.66 -32.27 5.74
CA ASP A 107 -22.69 -32.56 6.80
C ASP A 107 -22.06 -33.95 6.61
N ARG A 108 -22.86 -34.95 6.20
CA ARG A 108 -22.38 -36.30 5.89
C ARG A 108 -21.54 -36.35 4.62
N LEU A 109 -21.89 -35.57 3.59
CA LEU A 109 -21.06 -35.42 2.39
C LEU A 109 -19.69 -34.83 2.73
N VAL A 110 -19.62 -33.84 3.63
CA VAL A 110 -18.37 -33.23 4.08
C VAL A 110 -17.53 -34.19 4.91
N ALA A 111 -18.16 -34.91 5.85
CA ALA A 111 -17.49 -35.88 6.71
C ALA A 111 -16.77 -36.99 5.93
N GLN A 112 -17.28 -37.38 4.76
CA GLN A 112 -16.64 -38.37 3.89
C GLN A 112 -15.24 -37.95 3.40
N PHE A 113 -14.94 -36.65 3.43
CA PHE A 113 -13.65 -36.09 3.00
C PHE A 113 -12.82 -35.57 4.18
N GLU A 114 -13.16 -35.89 5.42
CA GLU A 114 -12.39 -35.51 6.60
C GLU A 114 -10.94 -36.01 6.50
N GLY A 115 -9.97 -35.15 6.82
CA GLY A 115 -8.53 -35.43 6.66
C GLY A 115 -8.02 -35.34 5.22
N ARG A 116 -8.84 -34.91 4.26
CA ARG A 116 -8.48 -34.67 2.85
C ARG A 116 -9.02 -33.32 2.38
N ARG A 117 -8.67 -32.91 1.16
CA ARG A 117 -9.25 -31.69 0.54
C ARG A 117 -10.72 -31.94 0.22
N THR A 118 -11.61 -31.18 0.86
CA THR A 118 -13.05 -31.27 0.65
C THR A 118 -13.45 -30.75 -0.75
N PRO A 119 -14.16 -31.53 -1.58
CA PRO A 119 -14.57 -31.11 -2.92
C PRO A 119 -15.83 -30.23 -2.88
N TRP A 120 -15.72 -29.04 -2.27
CA TRP A 120 -16.86 -28.14 -2.00
C TRP A 120 -17.74 -27.86 -3.23
N LEU A 121 -17.12 -27.59 -4.37
CA LEU A 121 -17.81 -27.30 -5.63
C LEU A 121 -18.62 -28.50 -6.13
N LYS A 122 -18.05 -29.72 -6.05
CA LYS A 122 -18.74 -30.96 -6.47
C LYS A 122 -19.89 -31.30 -5.53
N ILE A 123 -19.72 -31.06 -4.22
CA ILE A 123 -20.79 -31.23 -3.23
C ILE A 123 -21.96 -30.30 -3.54
N LEU A 124 -21.69 -29.01 -3.82
CA LEU A 124 -22.76 -28.07 -4.14
C LEU A 124 -23.44 -28.38 -5.48
N ARG A 125 -22.70 -28.81 -6.51
CA ARG A 125 -23.30 -29.27 -7.79
C ARG A 125 -24.18 -30.49 -7.62
N LEU A 126 -23.71 -31.45 -6.83
CA LEU A 126 -24.50 -32.63 -6.48
C LEU A 126 -25.81 -32.19 -5.83
N LEU A 127 -25.76 -31.33 -4.82
CA LEU A 127 -26.97 -30.81 -4.17
C LEU A 127 -27.88 -30.04 -5.13
N SER A 128 -27.33 -29.26 -6.07
CA SER A 128 -28.10 -28.59 -7.13
C SER A 128 -28.79 -29.57 -8.08
N ALA A 129 -28.17 -30.72 -8.38
CA ALA A 129 -28.76 -31.76 -9.20
C ALA A 129 -29.82 -32.57 -8.44
N LEU A 130 -29.61 -32.82 -7.14
CA LEU A 130 -30.55 -33.56 -6.28
C LEU A 130 -31.77 -32.72 -5.90
N PHE A 131 -31.58 -31.42 -5.67
CA PHE A 131 -32.60 -30.52 -5.12
C PHE A 131 -32.76 -29.24 -5.97
N PRO A 132 -33.17 -29.36 -7.24
CA PRO A 132 -33.23 -28.23 -8.18
C PRO A 132 -34.22 -27.12 -7.78
N THR A 133 -35.17 -27.41 -6.88
CA THR A 133 -36.12 -26.43 -6.33
C THR A 133 -35.58 -25.63 -5.15
N GLU A 134 -34.42 -26.00 -4.61
CA GLU A 134 -33.83 -25.41 -3.40
C GLU A 134 -32.46 -24.76 -3.68
N PHE A 135 -31.86 -25.07 -4.84
CA PHE A 135 -30.51 -24.65 -5.22
C PHE A 135 -30.47 -24.00 -6.59
N THR A 136 -29.41 -23.23 -6.83
CA THR A 136 -29.14 -22.56 -8.10
C THR A 136 -28.03 -23.27 -8.87
N THR A 137 -27.70 -22.77 -10.06
CA THR A 137 -26.46 -23.14 -10.78
C THR A 137 -25.20 -22.50 -10.18
N LEU A 138 -25.31 -21.64 -9.17
CA LEU A 138 -24.17 -21.02 -8.47
C LEU A 138 -23.57 -22.02 -7.47
N ALA A 139 -22.78 -22.97 -7.97
CA ALA A 139 -22.10 -23.95 -7.13
C ALA A 139 -20.77 -23.43 -6.55
N SER A 140 -20.24 -22.31 -7.04
CA SER A 140 -19.08 -21.63 -6.45
C SER A 140 -19.51 -20.85 -5.21
N ARG A 141 -18.95 -21.17 -4.04
CA ARG A 141 -19.27 -20.50 -2.78
C ARG A 141 -18.99 -19.01 -2.83
N ARG A 142 -17.88 -18.61 -3.43
CA ARG A 142 -17.53 -17.21 -3.67
C ARG A 142 -18.62 -16.48 -4.46
N ILE A 143 -18.94 -16.99 -5.66
CA ILE A 143 -19.88 -16.32 -6.57
C ILE A 143 -21.30 -16.32 -5.99
N LEU A 144 -21.68 -17.40 -5.30
CA LEU A 144 -22.94 -17.50 -4.58
C LEU A 144 -23.09 -16.40 -3.52
N HIS A 145 -22.08 -16.18 -2.68
CA HIS A 145 -22.10 -15.13 -1.67
C HIS A 145 -22.00 -13.73 -2.26
N GLU A 146 -21.23 -13.58 -3.35
CA GLU A 146 -21.13 -12.32 -4.09
C GLU A 146 -22.49 -11.92 -4.66
N PHE A 147 -23.17 -12.87 -5.33
CA PHE A 147 -24.52 -12.70 -5.81
C PHE A 147 -25.48 -12.34 -4.67
N ALA A 148 -25.45 -13.11 -3.58
CA ALA A 148 -26.32 -12.90 -2.43
C ALA A 148 -26.14 -11.53 -1.78
N GLY A 149 -24.90 -11.02 -1.70
CA GLY A 149 -24.58 -9.76 -1.03
C GLY A 149 -25.25 -8.53 -1.66
N TRP A 150 -25.59 -8.59 -2.94
CA TRP A 150 -26.35 -7.51 -3.60
C TRP A 150 -27.79 -7.90 -3.96
N PHE A 151 -28.08 -9.19 -4.06
CA PHE A 151 -29.41 -9.70 -4.40
C PHE A 151 -30.33 -9.77 -3.18
N LEU A 152 -29.79 -10.09 -2.00
CA LEU A 152 -30.52 -10.19 -0.74
C LEU A 152 -30.25 -8.98 0.16
N ALA A 153 -31.28 -8.51 0.86
CA ALA A 153 -31.12 -7.42 1.83
C ALA A 153 -30.30 -7.84 3.06
N ASP A 154 -30.50 -9.08 3.52
CA ASP A 154 -29.75 -9.69 4.63
C ASP A 154 -29.44 -11.16 4.28
N PRO A 155 -28.28 -11.44 3.66
CA PRO A 155 -27.94 -12.79 3.24
C PRO A 155 -27.63 -13.69 4.46
N PRO A 156 -28.23 -14.88 4.57
CA PRO A 156 -27.96 -15.80 5.68
C PRO A 156 -26.53 -16.38 5.59
N LYS A 157 -26.02 -16.93 6.70
CA LYS A 157 -24.69 -17.56 6.74
C LYS A 157 -24.71 -18.96 6.12
N GLY A 158 -23.66 -19.31 5.37
CA GLY A 158 -23.46 -20.64 4.80
C GLY A 158 -24.17 -20.89 3.47
N ALA A 159 -23.45 -21.57 2.56
CA ALA A 159 -23.87 -21.80 1.18
C ALA A 159 -25.24 -22.46 0.98
N LEU A 160 -25.69 -23.32 1.91
CA LEU A 160 -27.01 -23.97 1.84
C LEU A 160 -28.14 -22.96 2.07
N ALA A 161 -28.00 -22.13 3.10
CA ALA A 161 -29.01 -21.14 3.45
C ALA A 161 -29.08 -20.04 2.38
N VAL A 162 -27.93 -19.63 1.84
CA VAL A 162 -27.85 -18.63 0.78
C VAL A 162 -28.53 -19.09 -0.50
N ASN A 163 -28.23 -20.31 -0.98
CA ASN A 163 -28.90 -20.87 -2.18
C ASN A 163 -30.42 -20.86 -2.02
N ARG A 164 -30.91 -21.33 -0.89
CA ARG A 164 -32.34 -21.42 -0.60
C ARG A 164 -32.99 -20.04 -0.48
N ALA A 165 -32.29 -19.06 0.10
CA ALA A 165 -32.77 -17.68 0.17
C ALA A 165 -32.87 -17.04 -1.22
N ILE A 166 -31.90 -17.28 -2.11
CA ILE A 166 -31.94 -16.82 -3.49
C ILE A 166 -33.13 -17.44 -4.24
N VAL A 167 -33.28 -18.76 -4.18
CA VAL A 167 -34.38 -19.48 -4.85
C VAL A 167 -35.73 -19.05 -4.28
N GLY A 168 -35.84 -18.90 -2.95
CA GLY A 168 -37.03 -18.38 -2.28
C GLY A 168 -37.42 -17.00 -2.81
N ARG A 169 -36.47 -16.07 -2.86
CA ARG A 169 -36.70 -14.72 -3.39
C ARG A 169 -37.10 -14.71 -4.86
N LEU A 170 -36.49 -15.55 -5.70
CA LEU A 170 -36.92 -15.70 -7.10
C LEU A 170 -38.35 -16.24 -7.22
N ASN A 171 -38.71 -17.22 -6.38
CA ASN A 171 -40.07 -17.76 -6.36
C ASN A 171 -41.09 -16.73 -5.88
N ASP A 172 -40.73 -15.85 -4.93
CA ASP A 172 -41.59 -14.76 -4.48
C ASP A 172 -41.86 -13.75 -5.62
N VAL A 173 -40.85 -13.47 -6.47
CA VAL A 173 -40.95 -12.47 -7.55
C VAL A 173 -41.58 -13.01 -8.84
N LEU A 174 -41.22 -14.24 -9.23
CA LEU A 174 -41.56 -14.86 -10.53
C LEU A 174 -42.53 -16.04 -10.42
N GLY A 175 -42.96 -16.41 -9.21
CA GLY A 175 -43.74 -17.62 -8.95
C GLY A 175 -42.89 -18.88 -8.89
N PRO A 176 -43.39 -19.95 -8.24
CA PRO A 176 -42.69 -21.24 -8.12
C PRO A 176 -42.69 -22.01 -9.45
N VAL A 177 -41.69 -22.87 -9.63
CA VAL A 177 -41.58 -23.79 -10.78
C VAL A 177 -41.99 -25.20 -10.34
N ALA A 178 -42.69 -25.92 -11.21
CA ALA A 178 -43.08 -27.31 -10.96
C ALA A 178 -41.84 -28.22 -10.86
N HIS A 179 -41.90 -29.23 -9.98
CA HIS A 179 -40.77 -30.11 -9.67
C HIS A 179 -40.41 -31.09 -10.81
N ASP A 180 -41.32 -31.28 -11.76
CA ASP A 180 -41.22 -32.16 -12.92
C ASP A 180 -40.99 -31.42 -14.24
N ASP A 181 -41.01 -30.08 -14.23
CA ASP A 181 -40.68 -29.24 -15.39
C ASP A 181 -39.17 -28.93 -15.41
N TYR A 182 -38.39 -29.90 -15.89
CA TYR A 182 -36.92 -29.82 -15.89
C TYR A 182 -36.36 -28.67 -16.74
N ASP A 183 -37.07 -28.28 -17.81
CA ASP A 183 -36.66 -27.17 -18.68
C ASP A 183 -36.89 -25.83 -17.97
N ALA A 184 -38.04 -25.65 -17.30
CA ALA A 184 -38.29 -24.47 -16.48
C ALA A 184 -37.40 -24.42 -15.23
N LEU A 185 -37.08 -25.57 -14.62
CA LEU A 185 -36.13 -25.66 -13.51
C LEU A 185 -34.73 -25.25 -13.95
N ALA A 186 -34.23 -25.79 -15.07
CA ALA A 186 -32.93 -25.40 -15.63
C ALA A 186 -32.88 -23.90 -15.96
N ALA A 187 -33.95 -23.34 -16.53
CA ALA A 187 -34.06 -21.91 -16.77
C ALA A 187 -33.98 -21.11 -15.46
N ARG A 188 -34.80 -21.48 -14.46
CA ARG A 188 -34.84 -20.81 -13.15
C ARG A 188 -33.51 -20.89 -12.41
N MET A 189 -32.88 -22.05 -12.37
CA MET A 189 -31.60 -22.26 -11.70
C MET A 189 -30.46 -21.48 -12.36
N SER A 190 -30.53 -21.23 -13.68
CA SER A 190 -29.53 -20.48 -14.44
C SER A 190 -29.62 -18.95 -14.27
N LEU A 191 -30.79 -18.42 -13.89
CA LEU A 191 -31.03 -16.97 -13.79
C LEU A 191 -30.01 -16.23 -12.89
N PRO A 192 -29.69 -16.70 -11.67
CA PRO A 192 -28.68 -16.05 -10.83
C PRO A 192 -27.32 -15.90 -11.50
N TRP A 193 -26.88 -16.92 -12.26
CA TRP A 193 -25.62 -16.86 -13.01
C TRP A 193 -25.69 -15.84 -14.14
N LEU A 194 -26.79 -15.82 -14.89
CA LEU A 194 -26.95 -14.88 -16.01
C LEU A 194 -27.06 -13.43 -15.53
N MET A 195 -27.71 -13.20 -14.38
CA MET A 195 -27.74 -11.89 -13.73
C MET A 195 -26.37 -11.46 -13.22
N HIS A 196 -25.61 -12.38 -12.62
CA HIS A 196 -24.22 -12.13 -12.23
C HIS A 196 -23.38 -11.72 -13.45
N LEU A 197 -23.50 -12.44 -14.57
CA LEU A 197 -22.80 -12.12 -15.82
C LEU A 197 -23.25 -10.77 -16.42
N HIS A 198 -24.54 -10.46 -16.35
CA HIS A 198 -25.07 -9.18 -16.81
C HIS A 198 -24.52 -8.00 -15.99
N ARG A 199 -24.41 -8.19 -14.67
CA ARG A 199 -23.84 -7.20 -13.75
C ARG A 199 -22.33 -7.07 -13.87
N SER A 200 -21.60 -8.17 -14.04
CA SER A 200 -20.13 -8.13 -14.22
C SER A 200 -19.72 -7.44 -15.52
N LYS A 201 -20.59 -7.42 -16.53
CA LYS A 201 -20.40 -6.62 -17.76
C LYS A 201 -20.69 -5.12 -17.59
N ALA A 202 -21.35 -4.72 -16.50
CA ALA A 202 -21.62 -3.32 -16.16
C ALA A 202 -20.54 -2.71 -15.25
N GLU A 203 -19.68 -3.53 -14.64
CA GLU A 203 -18.40 -3.12 -14.07
C GLU A 203 -17.43 -2.87 -15.24
N THR A 204 -16.57 -1.85 -15.15
CA THR A 204 -15.58 -1.56 -16.21
C THR A 204 -14.81 -2.85 -16.54
N GLU A 205 -14.87 -3.29 -17.81
CA GLU A 205 -14.36 -4.59 -18.30
C GLU A 205 -12.91 -4.92 -17.89
N GLU A 206 -12.14 -3.91 -17.46
CA GLU A 206 -10.75 -4.00 -17.03
C GLU A 206 -10.52 -4.58 -15.63
N ASP A 207 -11.47 -4.44 -14.69
CA ASP A 207 -11.25 -4.81 -13.29
C ASP A 207 -11.88 -6.14 -12.87
N VAL A 208 -12.53 -6.85 -13.78
CA VAL A 208 -13.09 -8.17 -13.51
C VAL A 208 -11.97 -9.22 -13.44
N THR A 209 -11.99 -10.06 -12.42
CA THR A 209 -10.97 -11.11 -12.20
C THR A 209 -11.24 -12.40 -13.00
N GLU A 210 -12.43 -12.53 -13.61
CA GLU A 210 -12.83 -13.64 -14.51
C GLU A 210 -13.58 -13.07 -15.71
N VAL A 211 -13.45 -13.73 -16.85
CA VAL A 211 -14.28 -13.54 -18.03
C VAL A 211 -14.84 -14.91 -18.43
N VAL A 212 -16.10 -14.93 -18.84
CA VAL A 212 -16.76 -16.15 -19.31
C VAL A 212 -16.54 -16.27 -20.81
N ASP A 213 -16.00 -17.40 -21.26
CA ASP A 213 -15.80 -17.67 -22.68
C ASP A 213 -17.09 -18.15 -23.39
N GLU A 214 -16.99 -18.35 -24.71
CA GLU A 214 -18.11 -18.77 -25.57
C GLU A 214 -18.69 -20.16 -25.19
N ALA A 215 -17.96 -20.97 -24.42
CA ALA A 215 -18.42 -22.26 -23.92
C ALA A 215 -19.12 -22.17 -22.54
N GLY A 216 -19.14 -20.98 -21.92
CA GLY A 216 -19.66 -20.78 -20.58
C GLY A 216 -18.64 -21.08 -19.47
N GLU A 217 -17.35 -21.21 -19.80
CA GLU A 217 -16.29 -21.44 -18.82
C GLU A 217 -15.75 -20.11 -18.28
N ALA A 218 -15.72 -19.98 -16.94
CA ALA A 218 -15.12 -18.84 -16.28
C ALA A 218 -13.59 -18.96 -16.31
N LYS A 219 -12.94 -18.18 -17.17
CA LYS A 219 -11.48 -18.06 -17.27
C LYS A 219 -10.99 -16.87 -16.44
N LEU A 220 -9.92 -17.07 -15.67
CA LEU A 220 -9.30 -15.98 -14.93
C LEU A 220 -8.77 -14.92 -15.90
N LYS A 221 -9.03 -13.65 -15.61
CA LYS A 221 -8.45 -12.51 -16.34
C LYS A 221 -7.50 -11.78 -15.40
N PRO A 222 -6.18 -11.92 -15.59
CA PRO A 222 -5.24 -11.20 -14.76
C PRO A 222 -5.22 -9.70 -15.11
N LEU A 223 -4.89 -8.86 -14.14
CA LEU A 223 -4.54 -7.47 -14.45
C LEU A 223 -3.24 -7.41 -15.26
N PRO A 224 -3.02 -6.34 -16.02
CA PRO A 224 -1.68 -6.00 -16.52
C PRO A 224 -0.66 -5.97 -15.36
N ALA A 225 0.57 -6.44 -15.60
CA ALA A 225 1.60 -6.55 -14.57
C ALA A 225 1.79 -5.25 -13.77
N ALA A 226 1.74 -4.09 -14.44
CA ALA A 226 1.86 -2.77 -13.82
C ALA A 226 0.78 -2.44 -12.77
N ARG A 227 -0.44 -3.00 -12.91
CA ARG A 227 -1.57 -2.80 -11.99
C ARG A 227 -1.64 -3.86 -10.90
N ARG A 228 -0.78 -4.88 -10.92
CA ARG A 228 -0.71 -5.91 -9.88
C ARG A 228 0.08 -5.42 -8.67
N ARG A 229 -0.29 -5.91 -7.48
CA ARG A 229 0.44 -5.69 -6.24
C ARG A 229 1.83 -6.30 -6.31
N LYS A 230 2.85 -5.47 -6.03
CA LYS A 230 4.27 -5.84 -6.09
C LYS A 230 4.71 -6.48 -4.78
N GLY A 231 4.34 -7.75 -4.60
CA GLY A 231 4.76 -8.58 -3.47
C GLY A 231 3.59 -9.04 -2.61
N LEU A 232 3.89 -9.98 -1.71
CA LEU A 232 2.95 -10.60 -0.80
C LEU A 232 3.55 -10.60 0.60
N THR A 233 3.08 -9.72 1.47
CA THR A 233 3.67 -9.44 2.78
C THR A 233 3.44 -10.60 3.75
N ALA A 234 4.51 -11.16 4.31
CA ALA A 234 4.41 -12.23 5.31
C ALA A 234 3.99 -11.69 6.69
N PHE A 235 3.13 -12.44 7.37
CA PHE A 235 2.87 -12.26 8.79
C PHE A 235 2.82 -13.61 9.52
N LYS A 236 3.17 -13.58 10.80
CA LYS A 236 3.24 -14.76 11.68
C LYS A 236 1.92 -15.53 11.61
N GLY A 237 2.02 -16.84 11.39
CA GLY A 237 0.89 -17.77 11.33
C GLY A 237 0.13 -17.81 9.99
N TYR A 238 0.53 -17.00 8.99
CA TYR A 238 0.04 -17.07 7.60
C TYR A 238 -1.49 -17.22 7.50
N PHE A 239 -1.97 -18.23 6.77
CA PHE A 239 -3.39 -18.45 6.52
C PHE A 239 -4.20 -18.72 7.81
N GLN A 240 -3.61 -19.41 8.80
CA GLN A 240 -4.31 -19.71 10.06
C GLN A 240 -4.57 -18.45 10.88
N SER A 241 -3.57 -17.58 11.00
CA SER A 241 -3.76 -16.28 11.64
C SER A 241 -4.70 -15.38 10.83
N MET A 242 -4.72 -15.52 9.50
CA MET A 242 -5.71 -14.81 8.68
C MET A 242 -7.14 -15.24 9.01
N LEU A 243 -7.43 -16.54 9.12
CA LEU A 243 -8.77 -17.02 9.48
C LEU A 243 -9.25 -16.47 10.82
N ALA A 244 -8.39 -16.44 11.83
CA ALA A 244 -8.71 -15.83 13.13
C ALA A 244 -9.06 -14.34 13.00
N ILE A 245 -8.37 -13.61 12.12
CA ILE A 245 -8.67 -12.21 11.85
C ILE A 245 -9.98 -12.05 11.07
N LEU A 246 -10.23 -12.88 10.04
CA LEU A 246 -11.48 -12.84 9.28
C LEU A 246 -12.68 -13.14 10.18
N GLN A 247 -12.53 -14.05 11.14
CA GLN A 247 -13.57 -14.35 12.13
C GLN A 247 -13.96 -13.13 12.97
N ALA A 248 -12.98 -12.31 13.37
CA ALA A 248 -13.25 -11.08 14.12
C ALA A 248 -13.93 -10.00 13.27
N VAL A 249 -13.62 -9.95 11.97
CA VAL A 249 -14.18 -8.97 11.02
C VAL A 249 -15.58 -9.40 10.51
N GLU A 250 -16.03 -10.62 10.81
CA GLU A 250 -17.27 -11.20 10.24
C GLU A 250 -18.51 -10.33 10.48
N GLU A 251 -18.67 -9.81 11.70
CA GLU A 251 -19.78 -8.93 12.12
C GLU A 251 -19.55 -7.45 11.77
N GLY A 252 -18.38 -7.14 11.24
CA GLY A 252 -17.94 -5.79 10.90
C GLY A 252 -17.27 -5.07 12.08
N LEU A 253 -16.13 -4.44 11.82
CA LEU A 253 -15.36 -3.71 12.84
C LEU A 253 -15.06 -2.28 12.40
N THR A 254 -15.08 -1.33 13.33
CA THR A 254 -14.48 -0.02 13.07
C THR A 254 -12.96 -0.14 12.97
N ARG A 255 -12.28 0.90 12.48
CA ARG A 255 -10.81 0.88 12.40
C ARG A 255 -10.16 0.75 13.78
N GLU A 256 -10.74 1.38 14.80
CA GLU A 256 -10.23 1.39 16.17
C GLU A 256 -10.38 0.00 16.80
N ASP A 257 -11.60 -0.57 16.76
CA ASP A 257 -11.87 -1.92 17.27
C ASP A 257 -10.99 -2.99 16.58
N PHE A 258 -10.76 -2.82 15.27
CA PHE A 258 -9.93 -3.75 14.53
C PHE A 258 -8.45 -3.66 14.95
N ILE A 259 -7.93 -2.45 15.19
CA ILE A 259 -6.56 -2.30 15.69
C ILE A 259 -6.45 -2.87 17.11
N ASP A 260 -7.44 -2.64 17.97
CA ASP A 260 -7.44 -3.17 19.34
C ASP A 260 -7.52 -4.69 19.39
N PHE A 261 -8.33 -5.31 18.51
CA PHE A 261 -8.32 -6.76 18.31
C PHE A 261 -6.93 -7.26 17.90
N LEU A 262 -6.31 -6.63 16.89
CA LEU A 262 -4.98 -7.03 16.41
C LEU A 262 -3.89 -6.83 17.47
N ARG A 263 -4.03 -5.83 18.35
CA ARG A 263 -3.14 -5.58 19.48
C ARG A 263 -3.29 -6.68 20.54
N THR A 264 -4.52 -7.13 20.80
CA THR A 264 -4.81 -8.22 21.75
C THR A 264 -4.25 -9.55 21.26
N GLU A 265 -4.45 -9.87 19.98
CA GLU A 265 -3.93 -11.10 19.35
C GLU A 265 -2.40 -11.12 19.21
N ASN A 266 -1.75 -9.94 19.10
CA ASN A 266 -0.29 -9.84 19.00
C ASN A 266 0.30 -8.71 19.86
N PRO A 267 0.37 -8.86 21.20
CA PRO A 267 0.80 -7.80 22.11
C PRO A 267 2.25 -7.34 21.94
N SER A 268 3.08 -8.15 21.28
CA SER A 268 4.51 -7.88 21.03
C SER A 268 4.77 -7.11 19.72
N LYS A 269 3.75 -6.88 18.88
CA LYS A 269 3.90 -6.11 17.64
C LYS A 269 3.74 -4.61 17.91
N LYS A 270 4.50 -3.80 17.18
CA LYS A 270 4.39 -2.33 17.22
C LYS A 270 3.06 -1.89 16.61
N ASP A 271 2.46 -0.82 17.14
CA ASP A 271 1.17 -0.28 16.68
C ASP A 271 1.12 0.01 15.17
N SER A 272 2.24 0.45 14.58
CA SER A 272 2.37 0.68 13.14
C SER A 272 2.16 -0.57 12.28
N SER A 273 2.34 -1.77 12.85
CA SER A 273 2.21 -3.05 12.14
C SER A 273 0.75 -3.49 11.97
N HIS A 274 -0.18 -3.00 12.81
CA HIS A 274 -1.59 -3.37 12.74
C HIS A 274 -2.28 -2.76 11.51
N GLY A 275 -1.95 -1.50 11.18
CA GLY A 275 -2.42 -0.85 9.95
C GLY A 275 -1.94 -1.57 8.68
N THR A 276 -0.70 -2.08 8.68
CA THR A 276 -0.16 -2.89 7.59
C THR A 276 -0.95 -4.19 7.42
N THR A 277 -1.27 -4.90 8.50
CA THR A 277 -2.08 -6.13 8.44
C THR A 277 -3.44 -5.90 7.78
N ILE A 278 -4.13 -4.80 8.13
CA ILE A 278 -5.41 -4.44 7.51
C ILE A 278 -5.23 -4.18 6.01
N ASN A 279 -4.18 -3.46 5.62
CA ASN A 279 -3.88 -3.19 4.22
C ASN A 279 -3.50 -4.46 3.42
N VAL A 280 -2.86 -5.43 4.06
CA VAL A 280 -2.53 -6.74 3.47
C VAL A 280 -3.82 -7.52 3.19
N LEU A 281 -4.71 -7.65 4.19
CA LEU A 281 -5.97 -8.38 4.03
C LEU A 281 -6.87 -7.78 2.94
N ARG A 282 -6.94 -6.45 2.87
CA ARG A 282 -7.72 -5.74 1.84
C ARG A 282 -7.02 -5.78 0.48
N GLY A 283 -5.74 -5.44 0.45
CA GLY A 283 -5.05 -5.07 -0.77
C GLY A 283 -4.30 -6.22 -1.45
N GLU A 284 -3.80 -7.18 -0.70
CA GLU A 284 -3.03 -8.32 -1.23
C GLU A 284 -3.89 -9.58 -1.32
N PHE A 285 -4.85 -9.77 -0.41
CA PHE A 285 -5.75 -10.94 -0.39
C PHE A 285 -7.17 -10.64 -0.87
N GLY A 286 -7.59 -9.36 -0.90
CA GLY A 286 -8.96 -9.01 -1.28
C GLY A 286 -10.02 -9.63 -0.37
N ALA A 287 -9.66 -9.96 0.87
CA ALA A 287 -10.50 -10.70 1.82
C ALA A 287 -11.43 -9.79 2.63
N ILE A 288 -11.11 -8.51 2.74
CA ILE A 288 -11.90 -7.52 3.48
C ILE A 288 -12.06 -6.26 2.65
N GLU A 289 -13.14 -5.53 2.88
CA GLU A 289 -13.42 -4.23 2.28
C GLU A 289 -13.85 -3.24 3.37
N ARG A 290 -13.84 -1.94 3.02
CA ARG A 290 -14.26 -0.88 3.94
C ARG A 290 -15.51 -0.21 3.38
N VAL A 291 -16.63 -0.39 4.07
CA VAL A 291 -17.93 0.18 3.69
C VAL A 291 -18.42 1.07 4.83
N ASN A 292 -18.67 2.35 4.54
CA ASN A 292 -19.14 3.34 5.53
C ASN A 292 -18.30 3.39 6.81
N GLY A 293 -16.98 3.30 6.68
CA GLY A 293 -16.05 3.34 7.82
C GLY A 293 -15.86 2.02 8.56
N ILE A 294 -16.68 1.00 8.27
CA ILE A 294 -16.64 -0.33 8.89
C ILE A 294 -15.93 -1.30 7.94
N TYR A 295 -14.99 -2.08 8.46
CA TYR A 295 -14.36 -3.18 7.76
C TYR A 295 -15.26 -4.40 7.81
N LYS A 296 -15.55 -5.00 6.66
CA LYS A 296 -16.37 -6.22 6.53
C LYS A 296 -15.67 -7.20 5.59
N LEU A 297 -16.04 -8.47 5.68
CA LEU A 297 -15.55 -9.51 4.77
C LEU A 297 -16.06 -9.26 3.35
N THR A 298 -15.18 -9.35 2.35
CA THR A 298 -15.65 -9.51 0.97
C THR A 298 -16.27 -10.89 0.79
N PRO A 299 -17.00 -11.15 -0.31
CA PRO A 299 -17.52 -12.48 -0.61
C PRO A 299 -16.43 -13.58 -0.59
N SER A 300 -15.25 -13.28 -1.12
CA SER A 300 -14.09 -14.18 -1.11
C SER A 300 -13.54 -14.40 0.30
N GLY A 301 -13.46 -13.35 1.12
CA GLY A 301 -13.03 -13.48 2.53
C GLY A 301 -14.02 -14.27 3.38
N ARG A 302 -15.32 -14.08 3.17
CA ARG A 302 -16.38 -14.87 3.82
C ARG A 302 -16.30 -16.33 3.42
N ALA A 303 -16.16 -16.63 2.13
CA ALA A 303 -16.00 -17.99 1.64
C ALA A 303 -14.75 -18.67 2.21
N ALA A 304 -13.62 -17.95 2.28
CA ALA A 304 -12.38 -18.45 2.89
C ALA A 304 -12.55 -18.76 4.39
N LEU A 305 -13.26 -17.91 5.14
CA LEU A 305 -13.56 -18.14 6.55
C LEU A 305 -14.46 -19.37 6.74
N GLU A 306 -15.55 -19.50 5.98
CA GLU A 306 -16.51 -20.60 6.11
C GLU A 306 -15.94 -21.96 5.70
N THR A 307 -15.10 -21.99 4.68
CA THR A 307 -14.52 -23.23 4.15
C THR A 307 -13.24 -23.64 4.88
N GLY A 308 -12.53 -22.68 5.45
CA GLY A 308 -11.14 -22.86 5.89
C GLY A 308 -10.19 -23.18 4.74
N ASP A 309 -10.57 -22.92 3.47
CA ASP A 309 -9.79 -23.29 2.30
C ASP A 309 -9.16 -22.05 1.61
N PRO A 310 -7.82 -22.00 1.45
CA PRO A 310 -7.17 -20.90 0.74
C PRO A 310 -7.54 -20.80 -0.75
N ASP A 311 -8.13 -21.85 -1.33
CA ASP A 311 -8.57 -21.85 -2.72
C ASP A 311 -9.60 -20.74 -3.03
N GLU A 312 -10.35 -20.28 -2.03
CA GLU A 312 -11.31 -19.18 -2.18
C GLU A 312 -10.63 -17.82 -2.49
N LEU A 313 -9.33 -17.70 -2.24
CA LEU A 313 -8.52 -16.49 -2.50
C LEU A 313 -7.61 -16.63 -3.73
N SER A 314 -7.57 -17.82 -4.33
CA SER A 314 -6.70 -18.14 -5.48
C SER A 314 -6.85 -17.15 -6.64
N LYS A 315 -8.09 -16.83 -7.02
CA LYS A 315 -8.42 -15.87 -8.06
C LYS A 315 -7.72 -14.54 -7.84
N TRP A 316 -7.83 -13.98 -6.65
CA TRP A 316 -7.21 -12.70 -6.32
C TRP A 316 -5.70 -12.80 -6.36
N LEU A 317 -5.13 -13.83 -5.73
CA LEU A 317 -3.67 -14.02 -5.68
C LEU A 317 -3.06 -14.21 -7.07
N LEU A 318 -3.69 -15.00 -7.94
CA LEU A 318 -3.23 -15.27 -9.30
C LEU A 318 -3.37 -14.05 -10.23
N THR A 319 -4.42 -13.23 -10.06
CA THR A 319 -4.73 -12.13 -10.99
C THR A 319 -4.26 -10.76 -10.53
N ARG A 320 -4.05 -10.57 -9.22
CA ARG A 320 -3.76 -9.26 -8.60
C ARG A 320 -2.42 -9.18 -7.91
N VAL A 321 -1.72 -10.30 -7.65
CA VAL A 321 -0.40 -10.29 -7.01
C VAL A 321 0.66 -10.70 -8.02
N LEU A 322 1.65 -9.83 -8.22
CA LEU A 322 2.73 -10.07 -9.16
C LEU A 322 3.69 -11.15 -8.62
N GLY A 323 4.05 -12.10 -9.49
CA GLY A 323 5.06 -13.13 -9.20
C GLY A 323 4.51 -14.42 -8.58
N VAL A 324 3.24 -14.44 -8.13
CA VAL A 324 2.57 -15.66 -7.65
C VAL A 324 2.32 -16.62 -8.81
N ASP A 325 1.78 -16.13 -9.92
CA ASP A 325 1.56 -16.90 -11.14
C ASP A 325 2.88 -17.39 -11.75
N LEU A 326 3.90 -16.53 -11.81
CA LEU A 326 5.23 -16.89 -12.28
C LEU A 326 5.87 -18.01 -11.46
N ALA A 327 5.74 -17.97 -10.12
CA ALA A 327 6.27 -19.02 -9.25
C ALA A 327 5.68 -20.40 -9.60
N LEU A 328 4.35 -20.46 -9.78
CA LEU A 328 3.63 -21.71 -10.06
C LEU A 328 3.96 -22.24 -11.47
N VAL A 329 3.95 -21.36 -12.48
CA VAL A 329 4.30 -21.72 -13.87
C VAL A 329 5.75 -22.22 -13.95
N HIS A 330 6.68 -21.56 -13.24
CA HIS A 330 8.09 -21.93 -13.30
C HIS A 330 8.35 -23.37 -12.80
N VAL A 331 7.76 -23.76 -11.67
CA VAL A 331 7.88 -25.12 -11.14
C VAL A 331 7.08 -26.14 -11.97
N ARG A 332 5.92 -25.75 -12.52
CA ARG A 332 5.12 -26.59 -13.42
C ARG A 332 5.93 -27.00 -14.66
N ASP A 333 6.61 -26.05 -15.28
CA ASP A 333 7.25 -26.24 -16.58
C ASP A 333 8.65 -26.85 -16.46
N ARG A 334 9.38 -26.57 -15.37
CA ARG A 334 10.73 -27.13 -15.13
C ARG A 334 10.77 -28.42 -14.32
N GLY A 335 9.69 -28.75 -13.62
CA GLY A 335 9.70 -29.83 -12.62
C GLY A 335 10.35 -29.36 -11.31
N PRO A 336 10.97 -30.26 -10.52
CA PRO A 336 11.60 -29.88 -9.25
C PRO A 336 12.66 -28.78 -9.40
N VAL A 337 12.54 -27.69 -8.64
CA VAL A 337 13.40 -26.48 -8.78
C VAL A 337 14.18 -26.17 -7.49
N GLU A 338 15.44 -25.75 -7.60
CA GLU A 338 16.21 -25.28 -6.45
C GLU A 338 15.67 -23.96 -5.85
N ASP A 339 15.88 -23.74 -4.56
CA ASP A 339 15.38 -22.56 -3.84
C ASP A 339 15.86 -21.22 -4.43
N GLY A 340 17.16 -21.13 -4.72
CA GLY A 340 17.76 -19.92 -5.28
C GLY A 340 17.30 -19.66 -6.71
N GLU A 341 17.11 -20.72 -7.51
CA GLU A 341 16.61 -20.63 -8.88
C GLU A 341 15.16 -20.10 -8.88
N LEU A 342 14.28 -20.70 -8.08
CA LEU A 342 12.88 -20.28 -7.99
C LEU A 342 12.75 -18.82 -7.54
N LYS A 343 13.50 -18.41 -6.51
CA LYS A 343 13.48 -17.02 -6.03
C LYS A 343 13.97 -16.03 -7.08
N ARG A 344 15.01 -16.37 -7.86
CA ARG A 344 15.50 -15.54 -8.98
C ARG A 344 14.54 -15.55 -10.17
N ALA A 345 13.83 -16.63 -10.41
CA ALA A 345 12.76 -16.68 -11.40
C ALA A 345 11.63 -15.72 -11.02
N ILE A 346 11.16 -15.75 -9.78
CA ILE A 346 10.15 -14.81 -9.27
C ILE A 346 10.68 -13.38 -9.31
N GLN A 347 11.95 -13.15 -8.96
CA GLN A 347 12.57 -11.83 -9.00
C GLN A 347 12.45 -11.16 -10.38
N ARG A 348 12.53 -11.94 -11.46
CA ARG A 348 12.37 -11.43 -12.84
C ARG A 348 10.98 -10.83 -13.11
N ALA A 349 9.95 -11.17 -12.34
CA ALA A 349 8.62 -10.57 -12.51
C ALA A 349 8.61 -9.06 -12.31
N ASN A 350 9.57 -8.49 -11.56
CA ASN A 350 9.70 -7.06 -11.33
C ASN A 350 11.18 -6.66 -11.34
N PRO A 351 11.66 -6.00 -12.41
CA PRO A 351 13.02 -5.49 -12.47
C PRO A 351 13.42 -4.57 -11.30
N GLY A 352 12.45 -3.94 -10.63
CA GLY A 352 12.67 -3.14 -9.42
C GLY A 352 12.91 -3.93 -8.12
N TRP A 353 12.80 -5.27 -8.12
CA TRP A 353 13.17 -6.10 -6.97
C TRP A 353 14.67 -6.36 -6.96
N THR A 354 15.44 -5.45 -6.36
CA THR A 354 16.91 -5.56 -6.22
C THR A 354 17.35 -6.56 -5.14
N ALA A 355 16.46 -6.94 -4.22
CA ALA A 355 16.69 -7.94 -3.17
C ALA A 355 15.64 -9.07 -3.20
N LEU A 356 16.00 -10.24 -2.69
CA LEU A 356 15.14 -11.44 -2.69
C LEU A 356 14.04 -11.43 -1.61
N PHE A 357 13.78 -10.31 -0.93
CA PHE A 357 12.79 -10.26 0.15
C PHE A 357 11.36 -10.58 -0.34
N ALA A 358 10.90 -9.93 -1.43
CA ALA A 358 9.57 -10.19 -1.98
C ALA A 358 9.45 -11.60 -2.59
N PRO A 359 10.40 -12.09 -3.42
CA PRO A 359 10.43 -13.48 -3.87
C PRO A 359 10.41 -14.50 -2.71
N HIS A 360 11.18 -14.25 -1.65
CA HIS A 360 11.19 -15.09 -0.46
C HIS A 360 9.80 -15.13 0.18
N SER A 361 9.18 -13.97 0.41
CA SER A 361 7.86 -13.88 1.01
C SER A 361 6.80 -14.63 0.19
N ILE A 362 6.83 -14.50 -1.15
CA ILE A 362 5.93 -15.23 -2.06
C ILE A 362 6.11 -16.74 -1.91
N VAL A 363 7.34 -17.26 -2.03
CA VAL A 363 7.61 -18.71 -1.93
C VAL A 363 7.11 -19.29 -0.61
N TYR A 364 7.35 -18.59 0.51
CA TYR A 364 6.91 -19.05 1.82
C TYR A 364 5.38 -18.98 1.99
N TRP A 365 4.72 -17.99 1.39
CA TRP A 365 3.26 -18.00 1.32
C TRP A 365 2.73 -19.20 0.52
N LEU A 366 3.31 -19.49 -0.64
CA LEU A 366 2.90 -20.64 -1.46
C LEU A 366 3.11 -21.98 -0.74
N LEU A 367 4.19 -22.12 0.04
CA LEU A 367 4.37 -23.24 0.95
C LEU A 367 3.25 -23.31 2.00
N ASN A 368 2.96 -22.20 2.69
CA ASN A 368 1.95 -22.19 3.77
C ASN A 368 0.50 -22.27 3.28
N LEU A 369 0.25 -22.03 1.99
CA LEU A 369 -1.04 -22.29 1.33
C LEU A 369 -1.15 -23.74 0.83
N GLY A 370 -0.09 -24.54 1.00
CA GLY A 370 -0.02 -25.94 0.57
C GLY A 370 0.10 -26.11 -0.94
N LEU A 371 0.68 -25.13 -1.64
CA LEU A 371 0.90 -25.15 -3.09
C LEU A 371 2.28 -25.72 -3.45
N PHE A 372 3.26 -25.49 -2.57
CA PHE A 372 4.60 -26.06 -2.67
C PHE A 372 4.88 -27.01 -1.52
N GLU A 373 5.71 -28.01 -1.80
CA GLU A 373 6.35 -28.87 -0.82
C GLU A 373 7.84 -29.06 -1.15
N ARG A 374 8.58 -29.67 -0.23
CA ARG A 374 10.00 -29.97 -0.41
C ARG A 374 10.20 -31.44 -0.69
N ASP A 375 10.74 -31.77 -1.86
CA ASP A 375 11.19 -33.11 -2.22
C ASP A 375 12.71 -33.09 -2.46
N ASN A 376 13.46 -33.85 -1.65
CA ASN A 376 14.94 -33.88 -1.69
C ASN A 376 15.61 -32.49 -1.70
N GLY A 377 15.01 -31.52 -0.99
CA GLY A 377 15.51 -30.14 -0.93
C GLY A 377 15.06 -29.24 -2.10
N LEU A 378 14.41 -29.78 -3.11
CA LEU A 378 13.84 -29.05 -4.25
C LEU A 378 12.39 -28.66 -3.98
N TRP A 379 11.96 -27.56 -4.57
CA TRP A 379 10.56 -27.14 -4.59
C TRP A 379 9.79 -27.92 -5.65
N VAL A 380 8.69 -28.55 -5.24
CA VAL A 380 7.75 -29.23 -6.13
C VAL A 380 6.32 -28.73 -5.88
N LEU A 381 5.49 -28.78 -6.93
CA LEU A 381 4.07 -28.47 -6.80
C LEU A 381 3.32 -29.64 -6.17
N THR A 382 2.54 -29.35 -5.15
CA THR A 382 1.54 -30.31 -4.64
C THR A 382 0.40 -30.49 -5.65
N ASP A 383 -0.51 -31.42 -5.42
CA ASP A 383 -1.75 -31.55 -6.22
C ASP A 383 -2.55 -30.23 -6.26
N ARG A 384 -2.56 -29.47 -5.15
CA ARG A 384 -3.20 -28.15 -5.09
C ARG A 384 -2.42 -27.13 -5.93
N GLY A 385 -1.09 -27.13 -5.83
CA GLY A 385 -0.22 -26.30 -6.66
C GLY A 385 -0.43 -26.53 -8.14
N GLN A 386 -0.48 -27.80 -8.57
CA GLN A 386 -0.77 -28.20 -9.95
C GLN A 386 -2.14 -27.70 -10.40
N ALA A 387 -3.15 -27.78 -9.53
CA ALA A 387 -4.49 -27.27 -9.82
C ALA A 387 -4.53 -25.73 -9.98
N TRP A 388 -3.74 -24.97 -9.22
CA TRP A 388 -3.63 -23.51 -9.41
C TRP A 388 -2.85 -23.17 -10.67
N ALA A 389 -1.76 -23.89 -10.94
CA ALA A 389 -0.93 -23.69 -12.12
C ALA A 389 -1.67 -23.96 -13.44
N LYS A 390 -2.69 -24.84 -13.43
CA LYS A 390 -3.57 -25.11 -14.58
C LYS A 390 -4.52 -23.97 -14.93
N GLN A 391 -4.85 -23.09 -13.98
CA GLN A 391 -5.73 -21.94 -14.20
C GLN A 391 -5.02 -20.80 -14.94
N ILE A 392 -3.69 -20.83 -14.94
CA ILE A 392 -2.83 -19.85 -15.59
C ILE A 392 -2.69 -20.24 -17.06
N HIS A 393 -3.63 -19.73 -17.87
CA HIS A 393 -3.65 -19.89 -19.33
C HIS A 393 -2.92 -18.76 -20.07
N TRP A 394 -2.49 -17.72 -19.34
CA TRP A 394 -1.64 -16.65 -19.84
C TRP A 394 -0.16 -16.96 -19.57
N GLU A 395 0.72 -16.34 -20.35
CA GLU A 395 2.12 -16.26 -19.98
C GLU A 395 2.28 -15.22 -18.86
N PRO A 396 2.83 -15.57 -17.69
CA PRO A 396 3.00 -14.63 -16.58
C PRO A 396 3.76 -13.39 -17.03
N ALA A 397 3.05 -12.27 -17.08
CA ALA A 397 3.60 -11.00 -17.50
C ALA A 397 4.68 -10.56 -16.51
N ILE A 398 5.88 -10.36 -17.03
CA ILE A 398 6.94 -9.66 -16.35
C ILE A 398 6.57 -8.17 -16.41
N LEU A 399 6.69 -7.44 -15.30
CA LEU A 399 6.66 -5.98 -15.39
C LEU A 399 7.73 -5.59 -16.39
N GLU A 400 7.32 -4.94 -17.47
CA GLU A 400 8.26 -4.39 -18.42
C GLU A 400 9.35 -3.68 -17.61
N PRO A 401 10.63 -3.92 -17.94
CA PRO A 401 11.67 -3.00 -17.53
C PRO A 401 11.11 -1.59 -17.74
N ILE A 402 11.33 -0.71 -16.76
CA ILE A 402 11.21 0.69 -17.10
C ILE A 402 12.30 0.89 -18.14
N ASP A 403 11.93 0.78 -19.41
CA ASP A 403 12.75 1.31 -20.48
C ASP A 403 12.94 2.76 -20.08
N GLU A 404 14.21 3.19 -19.99
CA GLU A 404 14.52 4.57 -20.33
C GLU A 404 13.72 4.87 -21.61
N PRO A 405 12.91 5.93 -21.65
CA PRO A 405 11.92 6.07 -22.71
C PRO A 405 12.59 5.94 -24.08
N ASP A 406 12.15 4.96 -24.88
CA ASP A 406 12.33 4.97 -26.32
C ASP A 406 11.14 5.70 -26.92
N ASP A 407 11.47 6.73 -27.69
CA ASP A 407 10.59 7.59 -28.45
C ASP A 407 9.73 6.74 -29.40
N GLY A 408 8.41 6.64 -29.16
CA GLY A 408 7.61 5.71 -29.97
C GLY A 408 6.10 5.76 -29.84
N GLY A 409 5.50 6.93 -29.63
CA GLY A 409 4.14 7.16 -30.15
C GLY A 409 4.25 7.61 -31.61
N GLU A 410 3.51 7.01 -32.54
CA GLU A 410 3.17 7.77 -33.75
C GLU A 410 2.32 8.98 -33.33
N PRO A 411 2.54 10.13 -33.97
CA PRO A 411 2.39 11.43 -33.35
C PRO A 411 0.92 11.77 -33.23
N ASP A 412 0.48 12.04 -32.00
CA ASP A 412 -0.54 13.08 -31.86
C ASP A 412 0.12 14.36 -32.38
N GLU A 413 -0.38 14.81 -33.53
CA GLU A 413 -0.11 16.11 -34.16
C GLU A 413 -0.52 17.22 -33.18
N ASP A 414 0.28 17.47 -32.15
CA ASP A 414 0.58 18.76 -31.49
C ASP A 414 1.38 18.57 -30.18
N ASP A 415 2.19 17.51 -30.03
CA ASP A 415 3.14 17.43 -28.91
C ASP A 415 4.36 18.30 -29.23
N GLY A 416 4.15 19.62 -29.14
CA GLY A 416 5.22 20.59 -29.12
C GLY A 416 6.23 20.17 -28.06
N ALA A 417 7.37 19.67 -28.52
CA ALA A 417 8.50 19.29 -27.68
C ALA A 417 8.77 20.42 -26.69
N LEU A 418 8.38 20.23 -25.43
CA LEU A 418 8.77 21.13 -24.37
C LEU A 418 10.28 20.98 -24.22
N THR A 419 10.94 22.11 -24.47
CA THR A 419 12.38 22.19 -24.68
C THR A 419 13.13 21.57 -23.50
N THR A 420 14.00 20.61 -23.78
CA THR A 420 15.10 20.21 -22.88
C THR A 420 16.18 21.29 -22.79
N ASP A 421 15.90 22.47 -23.32
CA ASP A 421 16.83 23.58 -23.42
C ASP A 421 16.71 24.50 -22.20
N VAL A 422 17.44 24.13 -21.15
CA VAL A 422 17.67 25.01 -19.99
C VAL A 422 18.52 26.24 -20.31
N SER A 423 19.08 26.36 -21.52
CA SER A 423 19.84 27.56 -21.91
C SER A 423 18.96 28.82 -21.96
N GLY A 424 17.63 28.65 -22.08
CA GLY A 424 16.64 29.73 -22.03
C GLY A 424 16.24 30.19 -20.62
N ILE A 425 16.64 29.49 -19.55
CA ILE A 425 16.31 29.94 -18.18
C ILE A 425 17.15 31.16 -17.83
N GLN A 426 16.46 32.27 -17.54
CA GLN A 426 17.06 33.53 -17.17
C GLN A 426 17.58 33.47 -15.72
N LYS A 427 18.82 33.01 -15.57
CA LYS A 427 19.54 32.99 -14.28
C LYS A 427 20.59 34.10 -14.22
N PRO A 428 20.73 34.83 -13.09
CA PRO A 428 21.82 35.77 -12.92
C PRO A 428 23.17 35.04 -12.92
N PRO A 429 24.25 35.66 -13.42
CA PRO A 429 25.61 35.15 -13.25
C PRO A 429 25.92 34.87 -11.77
N PHE A 430 26.70 33.83 -11.49
CA PHE A 430 26.98 33.41 -10.10
C PHE A 430 27.52 34.55 -9.23
N GLU A 431 28.37 35.43 -9.75
CA GLU A 431 28.88 36.59 -8.99
C GLU A 431 27.78 37.57 -8.59
N GLN A 432 26.79 37.80 -9.47
CA GLN A 432 25.64 38.66 -9.16
C GLN A 432 24.70 37.98 -8.16
N LEU A 433 24.48 36.66 -8.33
CA LEU A 433 23.71 35.85 -7.38
C LEU A 433 24.35 35.93 -5.99
N TYR A 434 25.65 35.64 -5.89
CA TYR A 434 26.41 35.66 -4.63
C TYR A 434 26.39 37.04 -3.96
N ALA A 435 26.57 38.11 -4.74
CA ALA A 435 26.50 39.48 -4.23
C ALA A 435 25.09 39.86 -3.72
N GLY A 436 24.03 39.16 -4.18
CA GLY A 436 22.66 39.36 -3.73
C GLY A 436 22.32 38.70 -2.39
N LEU A 437 23.20 37.86 -1.83
CA LEU A 437 22.98 37.23 -0.52
C LEU A 437 23.12 38.27 0.59
N THR A 438 22.15 38.30 1.52
CA THR A 438 22.19 39.19 2.68
C THR A 438 23.04 38.65 3.84
N TYR A 439 23.35 37.35 3.81
CA TYR A 439 24.13 36.64 4.82
C TYR A 439 25.46 36.18 4.24
N ASN A 440 26.51 36.25 5.06
CA ASN A 440 27.86 35.87 4.65
C ASN A 440 28.01 34.35 4.72
N PHE A 441 27.50 33.65 3.71
CA PHE A 441 27.78 32.23 3.51
C PHE A 441 29.11 32.06 2.77
N PRO A 442 29.92 31.03 3.08
CA PRO A 442 31.15 30.79 2.34
C PRO A 442 30.90 30.68 0.83
N LYS A 443 31.64 31.44 0.02
CA LYS A 443 31.47 31.45 -1.44
C LYS A 443 31.53 30.06 -2.06
N ALA A 444 32.42 29.20 -1.56
CA ALA A 444 32.55 27.82 -2.01
C ALA A 444 31.25 27.01 -1.77
N LEU A 445 30.64 27.15 -0.60
CA LEU A 445 29.38 26.47 -0.25
C LEU A 445 28.22 26.89 -1.16
N VAL A 446 28.10 28.19 -1.45
CA VAL A 446 27.07 28.71 -2.35
C VAL A 446 27.35 28.26 -3.80
N ALA A 447 28.62 28.20 -4.20
CA ALA A 447 29.05 27.71 -5.50
C ALA A 447 28.74 26.21 -5.68
N GLU A 448 28.99 25.39 -4.65
CA GLU A 448 28.64 23.97 -4.63
C GLU A 448 27.13 23.77 -4.78
N LEU A 449 26.31 24.49 -4.00
CA LEU A 449 24.86 24.44 -4.14
C LEU A 449 24.42 24.85 -5.55
N HIS A 450 24.96 25.94 -6.08
CA HIS A 450 24.63 26.43 -7.42
C HIS A 450 25.00 25.41 -8.49
N ALA A 451 26.23 24.89 -8.46
CA ALA A 451 26.70 23.89 -9.39
C ALA A 451 25.88 22.59 -9.27
N GLY A 452 25.61 22.12 -8.05
CA GLY A 452 24.84 20.91 -7.81
C GLY A 452 23.39 20.99 -8.32
N LEU A 453 22.72 22.12 -8.09
CA LEU A 453 21.38 22.35 -8.61
C LEU A 453 21.35 22.42 -10.14
N TRP A 454 22.34 23.09 -10.76
CA TRP A 454 22.34 23.35 -12.20
C TRP A 454 23.19 22.37 -13.02
N ALA A 455 23.77 21.34 -12.40
CA ALA A 455 24.57 20.33 -13.09
C ALA A 455 23.74 19.46 -14.04
N HIS A 456 22.48 19.21 -13.68
CA HIS A 456 21.55 18.45 -14.52
C HIS A 456 20.57 19.40 -15.24
N PRO A 457 20.24 19.17 -16.52
CA PRO A 457 19.34 20.05 -17.28
C PRO A 457 17.88 20.05 -16.82
N ARG A 458 17.45 19.14 -15.94
CA ARG A 458 16.06 19.11 -15.43
C ARG A 458 15.92 18.84 -13.94
N ARG A 459 16.97 18.30 -13.31
CA ARG A 459 16.93 17.83 -11.92
C ARG A 459 17.57 18.86 -11.02
N HIS A 460 16.90 20.00 -10.90
CA HIS A 460 17.32 21.06 -10.00
C HIS A 460 16.85 20.76 -8.57
N PHE A 461 17.35 19.67 -7.99
CA PHE A 461 16.95 19.20 -6.67
C PHE A 461 18.17 19.10 -5.75
N ALA A 462 18.10 19.77 -4.60
CA ALA A 462 19.12 19.68 -3.56
C ALA A 462 18.51 19.37 -2.19
N VAL A 463 19.29 18.69 -1.36
CA VAL A 463 18.97 18.41 0.04
C VAL A 463 20.07 18.98 0.91
N LEU A 464 19.71 19.90 1.79
CA LEU A 464 20.58 20.49 2.79
C LEU A 464 20.43 19.72 4.09
N THR A 465 21.46 18.98 4.50
CA THR A 465 21.47 18.22 5.76
C THR A 465 22.36 18.92 6.78
N GLY A 466 22.17 18.63 8.06
CA GLY A 466 23.09 19.09 9.11
C GLY A 466 22.37 19.56 10.37
N LEU A 467 23.09 20.27 11.22
CA LEU A 467 22.61 20.65 12.55
C LEU A 467 21.38 21.56 12.49
N SER A 468 20.49 21.42 13.47
CA SER A 468 19.40 22.38 13.64
C SER A 468 19.94 23.78 13.91
N GLY A 469 19.43 24.77 13.17
CA GLY A 469 19.88 26.16 13.30
C GLY A 469 21.22 26.48 12.63
N ALA A 470 21.76 25.61 11.76
CA ALA A 470 22.97 25.86 10.97
C ALA A 470 22.80 26.88 9.81
N GLY A 471 21.57 27.34 9.55
CA GLY A 471 21.28 28.28 8.45
C GLY A 471 20.86 27.63 7.13
N LYS A 472 20.51 26.33 7.13
CA LYS A 472 20.08 25.58 5.93
C LYS A 472 18.91 26.24 5.19
N THR A 473 17.78 26.43 5.89
CA THR A 473 16.57 27.07 5.34
C THR A 473 16.85 28.52 4.93
N GLN A 474 17.75 29.19 5.66
CA GLN A 474 18.14 30.56 5.34
C GLN A 474 18.96 30.63 4.05
N LEU A 475 19.91 29.70 3.83
CA LEU A 475 20.65 29.61 2.57
C LEU A 475 19.68 29.30 1.42
N ALA A 476 18.82 28.29 1.57
CA ALA A 476 17.84 27.93 0.54
C ALA A 476 16.98 29.13 0.12
N HIS A 477 16.48 29.89 1.10
CA HIS A 477 15.65 31.06 0.88
C HIS A 477 16.42 32.22 0.24
N GLN A 478 17.61 32.57 0.76
CA GLN A 478 18.44 33.64 0.20
C GLN A 478 18.92 33.32 -1.21
N TYR A 479 19.35 32.07 -1.43
CA TYR A 479 19.71 31.57 -2.74
C TYR A 479 18.52 31.69 -3.70
N GLY A 480 17.33 31.28 -3.28
CA GLY A 480 16.14 31.38 -4.13
C GLY A 480 15.77 32.82 -4.48
N LEU A 481 15.84 33.75 -3.52
CA LEU A 481 15.59 35.16 -3.76
C LEU A 481 16.63 35.79 -4.70
N ALA A 482 17.91 35.44 -4.52
CA ALA A 482 18.99 35.93 -5.38
C ALA A 482 18.89 35.36 -6.80
N LEU A 483 18.58 34.06 -6.93
CA LEU A 483 18.36 33.38 -8.21
C LEU A 483 17.19 33.98 -9.00
N THR A 484 16.16 34.45 -8.32
CA THR A 484 14.97 35.07 -8.93
C THR A 484 15.10 36.59 -9.12
N GLY A 485 16.26 37.19 -8.83
CA GLY A 485 16.53 38.61 -9.11
C GLY A 485 16.06 39.60 -8.05
N GLY A 486 15.60 39.12 -6.88
CA GLY A 486 15.21 39.96 -5.75
C GLY A 486 13.90 40.75 -5.91
N GLY A 487 13.53 41.52 -4.87
CA GLY A 487 12.30 42.33 -4.84
C GLY A 487 11.00 41.56 -4.60
N GLU A 488 9.87 42.22 -4.85
CA GLU A 488 8.53 41.67 -4.57
C GLU A 488 8.12 40.58 -5.59
N ALA A 489 8.53 40.71 -6.85
CA ALA A 489 8.32 39.71 -7.90
C ALA A 489 9.18 38.44 -7.73
N ALA A 490 10.28 38.50 -6.97
CA ALA A 490 11.04 37.31 -6.57
C ALA A 490 10.32 36.51 -5.49
N ARG A 491 9.63 37.18 -4.56
CA ARG A 491 8.91 36.52 -3.45
C ARG A 491 7.75 35.64 -3.92
N THR A 492 7.15 35.93 -5.06
CA THR A 492 6.10 35.09 -5.65
C THR A 492 6.65 33.82 -6.30
N ARG A 493 7.94 33.81 -6.65
CA ARG A 493 8.65 32.67 -7.27
C ARG A 493 9.50 31.87 -6.29
N VAL A 494 9.45 32.20 -5.00
CA VAL A 494 10.10 31.44 -3.94
C VAL A 494 9.04 31.02 -2.93
N LYS A 495 8.80 29.72 -2.80
CA LYS A 495 7.77 29.18 -1.91
C LYS A 495 8.39 28.29 -0.86
N ILE A 496 8.22 28.64 0.42
CA ILE A 496 8.61 27.78 1.54
C ILE A 496 7.38 27.03 2.04
N ILE A 497 7.51 25.72 2.21
CA ILE A 497 6.48 24.83 2.76
C ILE A 497 7.11 24.02 3.89
N ALA A 498 6.56 24.15 5.09
CA ALA A 498 6.92 23.30 6.22
C ALA A 498 6.21 21.94 6.07
N VAL A 499 6.98 20.88 5.84
CA VAL A 499 6.44 19.53 5.75
C VAL A 499 5.83 19.15 7.10
N GLN A 500 4.64 18.58 7.08
CA GLN A 500 3.95 18.14 8.30
C GLN A 500 4.10 16.63 8.48
N PRO A 501 3.97 16.11 9.71
CA PRO A 501 3.87 14.68 9.93
C PRO A 501 2.65 14.10 9.20
N GLY A 502 2.78 12.89 8.65
CA GLY A 502 1.65 12.16 8.08
C GLY A 502 1.33 12.46 6.62
N TRP A 503 2.28 13.01 5.86
CA TRP A 503 2.18 13.09 4.40
C TRP A 503 2.57 11.73 3.79
N TYR A 504 1.56 10.91 3.46
CA TYR A 504 1.73 9.54 2.96
C TYR A 504 1.49 9.40 1.45
N ASP A 505 1.03 10.46 0.80
CA ASP A 505 0.69 10.52 -0.61
C ASP A 505 0.96 11.93 -1.16
N PRO A 506 0.88 12.15 -2.48
CA PRO A 506 1.19 13.45 -3.09
C PRO A 506 0.14 14.54 -2.84
N GLY A 507 -1.01 14.22 -2.25
CA GLY A 507 -2.13 15.12 -2.04
C GLY A 507 -1.79 16.45 -1.34
N PRO A 508 -0.94 16.48 -0.30
CA PRO A 508 -0.50 17.73 0.32
C PRO A 508 0.27 18.68 -0.62
N LEU A 509 0.88 18.15 -1.69
CA LEU A 509 1.58 18.95 -2.70
C LEU A 509 0.73 19.20 -3.94
N LEU A 510 0.01 18.21 -4.46
CA LEU A 510 -0.67 18.27 -5.75
C LEU A 510 -2.18 18.47 -5.64
N GLY A 511 -2.74 18.35 -4.44
CA GLY A 511 -4.17 18.35 -4.23
C GLY A 511 -4.83 17.00 -4.56
N TYR A 512 -6.16 16.95 -4.43
CA TYR A 512 -6.95 15.75 -4.69
C TYR A 512 -8.43 16.13 -4.90
N ILE A 513 -9.20 15.24 -5.53
CA ILE A 513 -10.65 15.41 -5.68
C ILE A 513 -11.32 15.23 -4.31
N ASN A 514 -12.17 16.17 -3.92
CA ASN A 514 -12.85 16.14 -2.64
C ASN A 514 -13.79 14.91 -2.54
N PRO A 515 -13.56 13.97 -1.61
CA PRO A 515 -14.38 12.76 -1.50
C PRO A 515 -15.85 13.02 -1.14
N ILE A 516 -16.15 14.18 -0.53
CA ILE A 516 -17.50 14.56 -0.11
C ILE A 516 -18.23 15.33 -1.23
N GLN A 517 -17.47 16.06 -2.04
CA GLN A 517 -17.97 16.84 -3.17
C GLN A 517 -17.17 16.47 -4.41
N PRO A 518 -17.52 15.37 -5.11
CA PRO A 518 -16.71 14.84 -6.21
C PRO A 518 -16.53 15.79 -7.40
N THR A 519 -17.27 16.91 -7.44
CA THR A 519 -17.14 17.98 -8.44
C THR A 519 -16.11 19.04 -8.08
N ALA A 520 -15.51 18.96 -6.88
CA ALA A 520 -14.59 19.97 -6.35
C ALA A 520 -13.18 19.40 -6.16
N TYR A 521 -12.17 20.17 -6.55
CA TYR A 521 -10.76 19.81 -6.37
C TYR A 521 -10.15 20.59 -5.21
N VAL A 522 -9.53 19.90 -4.27
CA VAL A 522 -8.78 20.52 -3.17
C VAL A 522 -7.42 20.97 -3.69
N ARG A 523 -7.31 22.24 -4.07
CA ARG A 523 -6.05 22.84 -4.56
C ARG A 523 -5.11 23.19 -3.42
N THR A 524 -3.82 23.03 -3.64
CA THR A 524 -2.78 23.35 -2.66
C THR A 524 -1.96 24.56 -3.11
N PRO A 525 -1.27 25.25 -2.18
CA PRO A 525 -0.36 26.33 -2.54
C PRO A 525 0.80 25.87 -3.43
N VAL A 526 1.17 24.58 -3.38
CA VAL A 526 2.24 24.02 -4.20
C VAL A 526 1.74 23.72 -5.61
N LEU A 527 0.53 23.19 -5.78
CA LEU A 527 -0.07 22.99 -7.09
C LEU A 527 -0.12 24.32 -7.88
N GLU A 528 -0.64 25.37 -7.26
CA GLU A 528 -0.72 26.68 -7.90
C GLU A 528 0.68 27.24 -8.25
N PHE A 529 1.67 26.98 -7.38
CA PHE A 529 3.06 27.34 -7.64
C PHE A 529 3.65 26.58 -8.84
N LEU A 530 3.34 25.29 -8.99
CA LEU A 530 3.76 24.49 -10.14
C LEU A 530 3.10 24.99 -11.43
N ARG A 531 1.80 25.29 -11.40
CA ARG A 531 1.09 25.87 -12.56
C ARG A 531 1.67 27.22 -12.98
N GLN A 532 2.04 28.07 -12.02
CA GLN A 532 2.75 29.31 -12.29
C GLN A 532 4.10 29.06 -12.96
N ALA A 533 4.89 28.10 -12.47
CA ALA A 533 6.18 27.74 -13.06
C ALA A 533 6.03 27.25 -14.51
N VAL A 534 5.00 26.42 -14.79
CA VAL A 534 4.65 25.98 -16.15
C VAL A 534 4.33 27.17 -17.07
N SER A 535 3.55 28.14 -16.60
CA SER A 535 3.18 29.32 -17.40
C SER A 535 4.34 30.28 -17.71
N LYS A 536 5.49 30.12 -17.04
CA LYS A 536 6.64 31.03 -17.13
C LYS A 536 7.97 30.26 -17.23
N PRO A 537 8.20 29.49 -18.30
CA PRO A 537 9.31 28.52 -18.38
C PRO A 537 10.71 29.17 -18.35
N GLU A 538 10.85 30.45 -18.70
CA GLU A 538 12.14 31.16 -18.66
C GLU A 538 12.53 31.66 -17.25
N GLU A 539 11.55 31.79 -16.34
CA GLU A 539 11.76 32.37 -15.01
C GLU A 539 11.98 31.24 -13.98
N PRO A 540 13.09 31.19 -13.24
CA PRO A 540 13.29 30.15 -12.22
C PRO A 540 12.24 30.27 -11.09
N HIS A 541 11.76 29.12 -10.61
CA HIS A 541 10.83 29.00 -9.49
C HIS A 541 11.42 28.07 -8.43
N VAL A 542 11.50 28.53 -7.17
CA VAL A 542 12.19 27.82 -6.09
C VAL A 542 11.20 27.35 -5.03
N LEU A 543 11.00 26.04 -4.94
CA LEU A 543 10.22 25.38 -3.89
C LEU A 543 11.16 24.88 -2.79
N ILE A 544 10.96 25.38 -1.57
CA ILE A 544 11.73 25.02 -0.39
C ILE A 544 10.85 24.16 0.51
N LEU A 545 11.32 22.94 0.81
CA LEU A 545 10.64 21.99 1.69
C LEU A 545 11.38 21.95 3.03
N ASP A 546 10.84 22.65 4.02
CA ASP A 546 11.46 22.74 5.34
C ASP A 546 11.12 21.50 6.18
N GLU A 547 12.12 20.95 6.87
CA GLU A 547 12.03 19.69 7.62
C GLU A 547 11.44 18.55 6.76
N MET A 548 11.96 18.39 5.54
CA MET A 548 11.39 17.47 4.54
C MET A 548 11.27 16.03 5.06
N ASN A 549 12.14 15.63 5.99
CA ASN A 549 12.18 14.29 6.57
C ASN A 549 11.18 14.07 7.72
N LEU A 550 10.34 15.06 8.04
CA LEU A 550 9.25 14.89 9.01
C LEU A 550 8.17 13.92 8.50
N SER A 551 8.06 13.80 7.18
CA SER A 551 7.36 12.71 6.46
C SER A 551 8.34 12.04 5.48
N ARG A 552 7.93 10.95 4.83
CA ARG A 552 8.78 10.21 3.88
C ARG A 552 8.77 10.89 2.50
N PRO A 553 9.86 11.56 2.07
CA PRO A 553 9.84 12.33 0.83
C PRO A 553 9.57 11.47 -0.41
N GLU A 554 10.00 10.20 -0.42
CA GLU A 554 9.72 9.27 -1.52
C GLU A 554 8.23 8.98 -1.74
N GLN A 555 7.36 9.29 -0.77
CA GLN A 555 5.92 9.07 -0.87
C GLN A 555 5.22 10.30 -1.43
N TYR A 556 5.38 11.45 -0.77
CA TYR A 556 4.64 12.66 -1.14
C TYR A 556 5.25 13.41 -2.34
N LEU A 557 6.54 13.21 -2.66
CA LEU A 557 7.16 13.73 -3.89
C LEU A 557 7.14 12.74 -5.06
N ALA A 558 6.53 11.55 -4.92
CA ALA A 558 6.68 10.49 -5.93
C ALA A 558 6.40 10.94 -7.38
N PRO A 559 5.32 11.71 -7.69
CA PRO A 559 5.08 12.18 -9.05
C PRO A 559 6.14 13.19 -9.53
N LEU A 560 6.59 14.09 -8.65
CA LEU A 560 7.63 15.08 -8.96
C LEU A 560 8.99 14.41 -9.21
N LEU A 561 9.37 13.42 -8.39
CA LEU A 561 10.60 12.65 -8.55
C LEU A 561 10.60 11.81 -9.84
N SER A 562 9.43 11.30 -10.24
CA SER A 562 9.28 10.58 -11.50
C SER A 562 9.37 11.52 -12.70
N ALA A 563 8.66 12.65 -12.63
CA ALA A 563 8.58 13.63 -13.71
C ALA A 563 9.91 14.39 -13.92
N MET A 564 10.68 14.68 -12.87
CA MET A 564 12.00 15.31 -13.00
C MET A 564 13.05 14.42 -13.69
N GLU A 565 12.89 13.09 -13.61
CA GLU A 565 13.78 12.11 -14.23
C GLU A 565 13.45 11.93 -15.71
N THR A 566 12.17 11.66 -15.97
CA THR A 566 11.66 11.30 -17.29
C THR A 566 11.40 12.53 -18.18
N GLY A 567 11.06 13.68 -17.58
CA GLY A 567 10.49 14.83 -18.27
C GLY A 567 8.99 14.71 -18.55
N ASN A 568 8.35 13.64 -18.05
CA ASN A 568 6.93 13.39 -18.29
C ASN A 568 6.05 14.41 -17.56
N ARG A 569 4.78 14.45 -17.96
CA ARG A 569 3.75 15.25 -17.28
C ARG A 569 3.45 14.68 -15.89
N ILE A 570 3.11 15.55 -14.96
CA ILE A 570 2.62 15.25 -13.62
C ILE A 570 1.10 15.03 -13.70
N ASP A 571 0.65 13.82 -13.40
CA ASP A 571 -0.78 13.49 -13.29
C ASP A 571 -1.38 14.11 -12.03
N LEU A 572 -2.52 14.82 -12.17
CA LEU A 572 -3.26 15.44 -11.08
C LEU A 572 -4.57 14.71 -10.78
N HIS A 573 -5.32 14.34 -11.82
CA HIS A 573 -6.57 13.57 -11.70
C HIS A 573 -6.89 12.75 -12.95
N SER A 574 -7.97 11.97 -12.89
CA SER A 574 -8.47 11.15 -14.02
C SER A 574 -9.81 11.64 -14.60
N GLU A 575 -10.40 12.70 -14.02
CA GLU A 575 -11.70 13.26 -14.42
C GLU A 575 -11.59 14.16 -15.67
N GLY A 576 -11.65 13.56 -16.86
CA GLY A 576 -11.58 14.29 -18.13
C GLY A 576 -10.30 15.13 -18.27
N ASP A 577 -10.30 16.10 -19.19
CA ASP A 577 -9.14 16.99 -19.42
C ASP A 577 -9.05 18.12 -18.39
N MET A 578 -10.19 18.54 -17.85
CA MET A 578 -10.32 19.61 -16.84
C MET A 578 -11.34 19.22 -15.78
N HIS A 579 -10.99 19.39 -14.51
CA HIS A 579 -11.87 19.16 -13.37
C HIS A 579 -11.76 20.32 -12.38
N ASP A 580 -12.89 20.98 -12.10
CA ASP A 580 -12.94 22.16 -11.21
C ASP A 580 -11.84 23.20 -11.50
N GLY A 581 -11.57 23.47 -12.78
CA GLY A 581 -10.53 24.43 -13.22
C GLY A 581 -9.08 23.97 -13.03
N VAL A 582 -8.85 22.69 -12.73
CA VAL A 582 -7.55 22.03 -12.66
C VAL A 582 -7.40 21.11 -13.88
N GLU A 583 -6.24 21.13 -14.52
CA GLU A 583 -5.90 20.27 -15.65
C GLU A 583 -5.69 18.83 -15.18
N LYS A 584 -6.01 17.85 -16.03
CA LYS A 584 -5.71 16.43 -15.79
C LYS A 584 -4.24 16.18 -15.47
N ARG A 585 -3.36 16.86 -16.23
CA ARG A 585 -1.91 16.73 -16.15
C ARG A 585 -1.25 18.06 -16.46
N ILE A 586 -0.16 18.36 -15.77
CA ILE A 586 0.70 19.51 -16.06
C ILE A 586 2.09 19.04 -16.48
N PRO A 587 2.79 19.69 -17.43
CA PRO A 587 4.18 19.34 -17.71
C PRO A 587 5.07 19.57 -16.48
N TYR A 588 6.15 18.82 -16.35
CA TYR A 588 7.16 19.12 -15.33
C TYR A 588 7.82 20.47 -15.65
N PRO A 589 7.79 21.47 -14.76
CA PRO A 589 8.43 22.75 -15.02
C PRO A 589 9.96 22.58 -14.96
N SER A 590 10.65 22.69 -16.09
CA SER A 590 12.12 22.60 -16.16
C SER A 590 12.84 23.71 -15.39
N ASN A 591 12.15 24.83 -15.15
CA ASN A 591 12.57 25.95 -14.32
C ASN A 591 12.31 25.77 -12.81
N LEU A 592 11.78 24.62 -12.39
CA LEU A 592 11.53 24.32 -10.98
C LEU A 592 12.81 23.87 -10.27
N VAL A 593 13.18 24.60 -9.23
CA VAL A 593 14.25 24.28 -8.29
C VAL A 593 13.61 23.81 -6.98
N ILE A 594 13.94 22.60 -6.52
CA ILE A 594 13.49 22.07 -5.23
C ILE A 594 14.68 22.05 -4.27
N ILE A 595 14.51 22.63 -3.08
CA ILE A 595 15.53 22.57 -2.02
C ILE A 595 14.87 22.06 -0.74
N GLY A 596 15.25 20.86 -0.32
CA GLY A 596 14.78 20.28 0.95
C GLY A 596 15.77 20.52 2.09
N THR A 597 15.30 20.76 3.30
CA THR A 597 16.15 20.85 4.50
C THR A 597 15.87 19.67 5.44
N VAL A 598 16.94 19.10 6.01
CA VAL A 598 16.87 17.95 6.93
C VAL A 598 17.69 18.23 8.18
N ASN A 599 17.05 18.10 9.36
CA ASN A 599 17.73 18.14 10.65
C ASN A 599 18.17 16.74 11.08
N MET A 600 19.47 16.46 11.04
CA MET A 600 20.02 15.12 11.33
C MET A 600 19.98 14.75 12.83
N ASP A 601 19.78 15.73 13.71
CA ASP A 601 19.95 15.61 15.16
C ASP A 601 18.70 15.03 15.86
N GLU A 602 17.56 15.02 15.16
CA GLU A 602 16.22 14.71 15.70
C GLU A 602 15.39 13.79 14.77
N THR A 603 15.97 13.25 13.68
CA THR A 603 15.19 12.65 12.58
C THR A 603 14.31 11.44 12.99
N THR A 604 13.02 11.52 12.68
CA THR A 604 12.05 10.41 12.78
C THR A 604 12.18 9.39 11.65
N HIS A 605 12.61 9.83 10.45
CA HIS A 605 12.78 9.02 9.24
C HIS A 605 14.07 9.41 8.50
N GLY A 606 14.89 8.43 8.11
CA GLY A 606 16.01 8.64 7.19
C GLY A 606 15.52 8.86 5.76
N LEU A 607 16.31 9.58 4.96
CA LEU A 607 16.05 9.72 3.52
C LEU A 607 16.34 8.39 2.81
N SER A 608 15.48 8.02 1.85
CA SER A 608 15.67 6.83 1.02
C SER A 608 16.63 7.09 -0.14
N ASP A 609 17.28 6.03 -0.63
CA ASP A 609 18.18 6.07 -1.80
C ASP A 609 17.49 6.72 -3.01
N LYS A 610 16.18 6.48 -3.20
CA LYS A 610 15.39 7.08 -4.29
C LYS A 610 15.45 8.60 -4.32
N VAL A 611 15.52 9.24 -3.15
CA VAL A 611 15.59 10.70 -3.01
C VAL A 611 17.04 11.16 -3.13
N LEU A 612 17.96 10.46 -2.47
CA LEU A 612 19.39 10.80 -2.46
C LEU A 612 20.03 10.68 -3.85
N ASP A 613 19.65 9.67 -4.64
CA ASP A 613 20.15 9.49 -6.02
C ASP A 613 19.77 10.63 -6.96
N ARG A 614 18.70 11.37 -6.65
CA ARG A 614 18.15 12.45 -7.50
C ARG A 614 18.47 13.84 -6.97
N ALA A 615 18.97 13.94 -5.74
CA ALA A 615 19.24 15.21 -5.09
C ALA A 615 20.73 15.43 -4.90
N PHE A 616 21.20 16.64 -5.19
CA PHE A 616 22.49 17.08 -4.71
C PHE A 616 22.45 17.24 -3.17
N THR A 617 23.23 16.45 -2.45
CA THR A 617 23.26 16.52 -0.98
C THR A 617 24.39 17.44 -0.53
N LEU A 618 24.05 18.44 0.28
CA LEU A 618 24.99 19.41 0.84
C LEU A 618 24.91 19.37 2.37
N GLU A 619 26.03 19.14 3.04
CA GLU A 619 26.07 18.96 4.48
C GLU A 619 26.53 20.23 5.24
N PHE A 620 25.81 20.58 6.30
CA PHE A 620 26.04 21.75 7.17
C PHE A 620 26.46 21.27 8.56
N TRP A 621 27.66 20.70 8.65
CA TRP A 621 28.23 20.24 9.92
C TRP A 621 29.33 21.15 10.46
N ASP A 622 30.12 21.76 9.57
CA ASP A 622 31.24 22.61 9.94
C ASP A 622 30.80 24.07 9.92
N ILE A 623 30.46 24.57 11.10
CA ILE A 623 30.11 25.97 11.32
C ILE A 623 31.32 26.60 11.99
N ASP A 624 31.93 27.61 11.38
CA ASP A 624 32.99 28.37 12.03
C ASP A 624 32.35 29.54 12.79
N ILE A 625 32.43 29.54 14.12
CA ILE A 625 31.92 30.62 14.99
C ILE A 625 32.48 31.99 14.61
N ASN A 626 33.67 32.06 14.01
CA ASN A 626 34.25 33.34 13.58
C ASN A 626 33.48 33.99 12.44
N ASP A 627 32.80 33.20 11.60
CA ASP A 627 32.03 33.67 10.44
C ASP A 627 30.64 34.21 10.81
N TYR A 628 30.33 34.30 12.10
CA TYR A 628 29.02 34.75 12.57
C TYR A 628 28.81 36.22 12.22
N THR A 629 27.86 36.50 11.33
CA THR A 629 27.54 37.88 10.93
C THR A 629 26.98 38.73 12.07
N GLY A 630 26.48 38.12 13.14
CA GLY A 630 25.94 38.84 14.29
C GLY A 630 27.01 39.44 15.20
N TRP A 631 28.29 39.08 15.05
CA TRP A 631 29.37 39.69 15.85
C TRP A 631 29.40 41.22 15.71
N ASP A 632 29.29 41.72 14.48
CA ASP A 632 29.34 43.16 14.19
C ASP A 632 28.05 43.89 14.56
N ARG A 633 26.92 43.16 14.67
CA ARG A 633 25.61 43.71 15.02
C ARG A 633 25.37 43.72 16.52
N SER A 634 26.12 42.93 17.30
CA SER A 634 25.92 42.85 18.73
C SER A 634 26.31 44.17 19.41
N LYS A 635 25.53 44.56 20.41
CA LYS A 635 25.85 45.70 21.28
C LYS A 635 26.76 45.32 22.45
N LEU A 636 27.28 44.10 22.45
CA LEU A 636 28.16 43.59 23.49
C LEU A 636 29.51 44.31 23.42
N GLY A 637 30.08 44.66 24.56
CA GLY A 637 31.39 45.31 24.60
C GLY A 637 32.49 44.42 23.98
N LYS A 638 33.45 45.02 23.25
CA LYS A 638 34.51 44.28 22.51
C LYS A 638 35.21 43.20 23.32
N GLN A 639 35.52 43.48 24.60
CA GLN A 639 36.19 42.53 25.48
C GLN A 639 35.31 41.30 25.79
N ASP A 640 34.02 41.52 26.04
CA ASP A 640 33.07 40.45 26.31
C ASP A 640 32.73 39.67 25.05
N THR A 641 32.73 40.32 23.88
CA THR A 641 32.62 39.65 22.57
C THR A 641 33.76 38.67 22.34
N GLU A 642 35.02 39.06 22.60
CA GLU A 642 36.16 38.14 22.45
C GLU A 642 36.13 36.99 23.46
N ARG A 643 35.74 37.28 24.72
CA ARG A 643 35.55 36.24 25.75
C ARG A 643 34.47 35.24 25.33
N LEU A 644 33.34 35.74 24.85
CA LEU A 644 32.22 34.93 24.39
C LEU A 644 32.60 34.09 23.18
N ARG A 645 33.24 34.70 22.17
CA ARG A 645 33.72 34.02 20.97
C ARG A 645 34.67 32.87 21.35
N THR A 646 35.61 33.12 22.25
CA THR A 646 36.54 32.09 22.76
C THR A 646 35.78 30.96 23.46
N ALA A 647 34.87 31.29 24.37
CA ALA A 647 34.10 30.29 25.12
C ALA A 647 33.23 29.41 24.21
N LEU A 648 32.50 30.02 23.26
CA LEU A 648 31.67 29.27 22.31
C LEU A 648 32.53 28.40 21.39
N THR A 649 33.69 28.89 20.94
CA THR A 649 34.62 28.12 20.08
C THR A 649 35.11 26.87 20.79
N GLU A 650 35.54 27.00 22.05
CA GLU A 650 36.00 25.86 22.85
C GLU A 650 34.86 24.88 23.16
N LEU A 651 33.65 25.37 23.48
CA LEU A 651 32.48 24.53 23.71
C LEU A 651 32.09 23.76 22.43
N MET A 652 32.14 24.41 21.27
CA MET A 652 31.84 23.77 20.00
C MET A 652 32.85 22.67 19.68
N GLN A 653 34.15 22.95 19.86
CA GLN A 653 35.22 21.96 19.70
C GLN A 653 35.09 20.77 20.66
N ALA A 654 34.68 21.01 21.91
CA ALA A 654 34.44 19.95 22.88
C ALA A 654 33.28 19.01 22.47
N LEU A 655 32.23 19.55 21.85
CA LEU A 655 31.03 18.80 21.48
C LEU A 655 31.11 18.13 20.11
N MET A 656 31.94 18.65 19.21
CA MET A 656 32.08 18.22 17.82
C MET A 656 32.44 16.73 17.65
N PRO A 657 33.36 16.12 18.43
CA PRO A 657 33.69 14.69 18.32
C PRO A 657 32.50 13.75 18.58
N ALA A 658 31.52 14.19 19.37
CA ALA A 658 30.30 13.47 19.66
C ALA A 658 29.13 13.85 18.73
N ARG A 659 29.35 14.76 17.76
CA ARG A 659 28.30 15.38 16.91
C ARG A 659 27.19 16.05 17.71
N LEU A 660 27.53 16.62 18.88
CA LEU A 660 26.59 17.31 19.77
C LEU A 660 26.75 18.84 19.75
N HIS A 661 27.49 19.37 18.77
CA HIS A 661 27.71 20.79 18.62
C HIS A 661 26.43 21.52 18.18
N PHE A 662 26.51 22.85 18.05
CA PHE A 662 25.35 23.71 17.88
C PHE A 662 25.55 24.71 16.75
N GLY A 663 24.44 25.09 16.10
CA GLY A 663 24.46 26.02 14.99
C GLY A 663 24.29 27.49 15.35
N TRP A 664 24.26 28.32 14.31
CA TRP A 664 24.14 29.78 14.40
C TRP A 664 23.01 30.27 15.27
N ARG A 665 21.86 29.60 15.27
CA ARG A 665 20.72 29.97 16.13
C ARG A 665 21.08 29.98 17.63
N VAL A 666 21.89 29.02 18.08
CA VAL A 666 22.31 28.97 19.49
C VAL A 666 23.32 30.07 19.78
N VAL A 667 24.22 30.37 18.83
CA VAL A 667 25.14 31.51 18.95
C VAL A 667 24.37 32.82 19.05
N ASP A 668 23.36 33.01 18.19
CA ASP A 668 22.46 34.15 18.17
C ASP A 668 21.75 34.31 19.52
N ASP A 669 21.09 33.26 20.02
CA ASP A 669 20.44 33.23 21.33
C ASP A 669 21.38 33.64 22.48
N VAL A 670 22.64 33.18 22.46
CA VAL A 670 23.64 33.48 23.49
C VAL A 670 24.10 34.93 23.42
N VAL A 671 24.43 35.41 22.23
CA VAL A 671 24.86 36.80 21.99
C VAL A 671 23.76 37.77 22.39
N ASP A 672 22.53 37.50 21.94
CA ASP A 672 21.34 38.30 22.25
C ASP A 672 21.03 38.34 23.75
N PHE A 673 21.14 37.20 24.43
CA PHE A 673 20.91 37.13 25.88
C PHE A 673 21.90 38.01 26.64
N LEU A 674 23.19 37.92 26.29
CA LEU A 674 24.23 38.70 26.95
C LEU A 674 24.12 40.19 26.64
N ALA A 675 23.84 40.55 25.38
CA ALA A 675 23.62 41.93 24.98
C ALA A 675 22.44 42.55 25.72
N ARG A 676 21.29 41.85 25.80
CA ARG A 676 20.12 42.34 26.55
C ARG A 676 20.38 42.44 28.05
N ASN A 677 21.15 41.52 28.63
CA ASN A 677 21.55 41.63 30.03
C ASN A 677 22.37 42.91 30.29
N GLN A 678 23.30 43.26 29.38
CA GLN A 678 24.06 44.52 29.48
C GLN A 678 23.15 45.74 29.29
N GLU A 679 22.24 45.73 28.32
CA GLU A 679 21.30 46.82 28.08
C GLU A 679 20.36 47.09 29.26
N HIS A 680 19.91 46.03 29.95
CA HIS A 680 19.03 46.14 31.11
C HIS A 680 19.77 46.37 32.45
N GLY A 681 20.98 46.92 32.38
CA GLY A 681 21.74 47.35 33.56
C GLY A 681 22.67 46.28 34.16
N GLY A 682 22.91 45.16 33.48
CA GLY A 682 23.90 44.17 33.88
C GLY A 682 23.59 43.46 35.19
N GLN A 683 22.32 43.09 35.42
CA GLN A 683 21.89 42.44 36.67
C GLN A 683 22.67 41.15 36.98
N LEU A 684 23.16 40.48 35.94
CA LEU A 684 24.11 39.37 36.04
C LEU A 684 25.47 39.83 35.53
N GLU A 685 26.53 39.54 36.30
CA GLU A 685 27.91 39.60 35.82
C GLU A 685 28.10 38.71 34.59
N PHE A 686 29.03 39.07 33.70
CA PHE A 686 29.22 38.38 32.41
C PHE A 686 29.33 36.85 32.54
N HIS A 687 30.11 36.34 33.49
CA HIS A 687 30.26 34.90 33.71
C HIS A 687 28.97 34.24 34.20
N ALA A 688 28.21 34.90 35.09
CA ALA A 688 26.94 34.37 35.59
C ALA A 688 25.86 34.35 34.49
N ALA A 689 25.82 35.39 33.64
CA ALA A 689 24.93 35.44 32.49
C ALA A 689 25.30 34.38 31.44
N LEU A 690 26.60 34.21 31.15
CA LEU A 690 27.11 33.20 30.23
C LEU A 690 26.79 31.78 30.75
N ASP A 691 27.03 31.51 32.03
CA ASP A 691 26.71 30.24 32.67
C ASP A 691 25.21 29.92 32.57
N ALA A 692 24.34 30.90 32.83
CA ALA A 692 22.89 30.72 32.73
C ALA A 692 22.43 30.34 31.32
N ILE A 693 22.93 31.01 30.28
CA ILE A 693 22.49 30.75 28.90
C ILE A 693 23.14 29.51 28.31
N VAL A 694 24.41 29.22 28.63
CA VAL A 694 25.08 27.95 28.26
C VAL A 694 24.37 26.77 28.91
N TYR A 695 24.00 26.88 30.19
CA TYR A 695 23.21 25.87 30.90
C TYR A 695 21.87 25.62 30.21
N ALA A 696 21.21 26.67 29.72
CA ALA A 696 19.89 26.57 29.11
C ALA A 696 19.91 26.05 27.65
N LYS A 697 20.94 26.37 26.87
CA LYS A 697 20.96 26.14 25.41
C LYS A 697 21.96 25.10 24.94
N ILE A 698 23.10 24.95 25.63
CA ILE A 698 24.20 24.10 25.18
C ILE A 698 24.26 22.80 25.99
N VAL A 699 24.24 22.88 27.33
CA VAL A 699 24.31 21.68 28.19
C VAL A 699 23.20 20.64 27.91
N PRO A 700 21.94 20.99 27.56
CA PRO A 700 20.90 20.00 27.24
C PRO A 700 21.18 19.14 26.00
N LYS A 701 22.18 19.51 25.18
CA LYS A 701 22.63 18.70 24.05
C LYS A 701 23.48 17.51 24.48
N LEU A 702 24.10 17.56 25.66
CA LEU A 702 24.85 16.43 26.25
C LEU A 702 23.89 15.38 26.83
N ARG A 703 23.25 14.65 25.93
CA ARG A 703 22.37 13.52 26.22
C ARG A 703 22.77 12.33 25.33
N GLY A 704 22.76 11.13 25.87
CA GLY A 704 23.11 9.94 25.11
C GLY A 704 23.60 8.79 25.97
N ASP A 705 23.86 7.67 25.30
CA ASP A 705 24.39 6.45 25.91
C ASP A 705 25.92 6.51 26.05
N ASP A 706 26.43 5.66 26.92
CA ASP A 706 27.85 5.59 27.22
C ASP A 706 28.69 5.14 26.02
N SER A 707 29.51 6.07 25.50
CA SER A 707 30.47 5.82 24.43
C SER A 707 31.77 6.59 24.66
N PRO A 708 32.92 6.12 24.13
CA PRO A 708 34.20 6.83 24.28
C PRO A 708 34.15 8.28 23.78
N ARG A 709 33.43 8.53 22.68
CA ARG A 709 33.23 9.87 22.11
C ARG A 709 32.40 10.76 23.02
N PHE A 710 31.32 10.22 23.60
CA PHE A 710 30.47 10.96 24.53
C PHE A 710 31.20 11.28 25.85
N ARG A 711 31.96 10.33 26.41
CA ARG A 711 32.81 10.57 27.59
C ARG A 711 33.84 11.67 27.34
N ALA A 712 34.53 11.61 26.20
CA ALA A 712 35.51 12.62 25.81
C ALA A 712 34.86 14.01 25.68
N ALA A 713 33.71 14.10 25.00
CA ALA A 713 32.98 15.37 24.86
C ALA A 713 32.53 15.93 26.22
N LEU A 714 32.03 15.06 27.12
CA LEU A 714 31.63 15.45 28.47
C LEU A 714 32.83 15.94 29.30
N ASP A 715 33.97 15.25 29.23
CA ASP A 715 35.20 15.63 29.94
C ASP A 715 35.79 16.94 29.42
N GLU A 716 35.86 17.12 28.11
CA GLU A 716 36.30 18.40 27.51
C GLU A 716 35.34 19.54 27.85
N THR A 717 34.02 19.31 27.80
CA THR A 717 33.04 20.35 28.16
C THR A 717 33.16 20.76 29.63
N LYS A 718 33.45 19.81 30.56
CA LYS A 718 33.76 20.15 31.96
C LYS A 718 35.01 21.02 32.09
N LYS A 719 36.07 20.73 31.34
CA LYS A 719 37.30 21.56 31.34
C LYS A 719 37.03 22.98 30.84
N VAL A 720 36.24 23.12 29.78
CA VAL A 720 35.83 24.42 29.24
C VAL A 720 34.94 25.17 30.23
N ALA A 721 33.94 24.52 30.83
CA ALA A 721 33.09 25.10 31.86
C ALA A 721 33.91 25.63 33.05
N LYS A 722 34.90 24.86 33.52
CA LYS A 722 35.80 25.28 34.61
C LYS A 722 36.67 26.48 34.21
N ARG A 723 37.20 26.51 32.98
CA ARG A 723 38.05 27.60 32.47
C ARG A 723 37.30 28.93 32.39
N HIS A 724 36.05 28.90 31.94
CA HIS A 724 35.20 30.09 31.77
C HIS A 724 34.31 30.40 32.98
N LYS A 725 34.52 29.73 34.13
CA LYS A 725 33.79 29.93 35.39
C LYS A 725 32.27 29.73 35.25
N LEU A 726 31.87 28.65 34.56
CA LEU A 726 30.48 28.25 34.37
C LEU A 726 30.08 27.23 35.45
N ASP A 727 29.95 27.68 36.69
CA ASP A 727 29.81 26.81 37.87
C ASP A 727 28.51 25.98 37.84
N ARG A 728 27.39 26.56 37.41
CA ARG A 728 26.11 25.87 37.28
C ARG A 728 26.18 24.81 36.19
N CYS A 729 26.79 25.11 35.05
CA CYS A 729 27.06 24.14 34.00
C CYS A 729 27.94 23.00 34.53
N LEU A 730 29.05 23.32 35.20
CA LEU A 730 29.99 22.32 35.73
C LEU A 730 29.30 21.33 36.67
N ASN A 731 28.52 21.83 37.64
CA ASN A 731 27.76 20.98 38.56
C ASN A 731 26.80 20.04 37.83
N LYS A 732 26.14 20.50 36.77
CA LYS A 732 25.24 19.67 35.96
C LYS A 732 25.98 18.64 35.11
N LEU A 733 27.13 19.00 34.56
CA LEU A 733 27.98 18.09 33.81
C LEU A 733 28.55 16.98 34.70
N GLU A 734 28.88 17.28 35.97
CA GLU A 734 29.27 16.27 36.96
C GLU A 734 28.13 15.31 37.28
N GLN A 735 26.90 15.80 37.43
CA GLN A 735 25.71 14.94 37.56
C GLN A 735 25.52 14.05 36.34
N LEU A 736 25.64 14.59 35.12
CA LEU A 736 25.54 13.80 33.89
C LEU A 736 26.64 12.72 33.80
N ALA A 737 27.86 13.03 34.25
CA ALA A 737 28.95 12.06 34.30
C ALA A 737 28.67 10.94 35.30
N HIS A 738 28.14 11.28 36.48
CA HIS A 738 27.71 10.30 37.47
C HIS A 738 26.58 9.40 36.94
N ASP A 739 25.59 9.99 36.28
CA ASP A 739 24.46 9.27 35.66
C ASP A 739 24.93 8.29 34.59
N LEU A 740 25.88 8.71 33.75
CA LEU A 740 26.47 7.87 32.74
C LEU A 740 27.14 6.64 33.37
N THR A 741 27.91 6.84 34.45
CA THR A 741 28.59 5.73 35.15
C THR A 741 27.64 4.78 35.89
N THR A 742 26.52 5.29 36.40
CA THR A 742 25.60 4.52 37.24
C THR A 742 24.47 3.85 36.46
N THR A 743 23.97 4.48 35.41
CA THR A 743 22.81 4.03 34.64
C THR A 743 23.13 3.68 33.19
N GLY A 744 24.35 3.95 32.72
CA GLY A 744 24.78 3.71 31.33
C GLY A 744 24.28 4.77 30.33
N SER A 745 23.53 5.77 30.78
CA SER A 745 23.03 6.88 29.93
C SER A 745 22.99 8.19 30.71
N ALA A 746 23.13 9.32 30.02
CA ALA A 746 23.02 10.66 30.60
C ALA A 746 21.76 11.35 30.09
N ARG A 747 20.90 11.80 31.01
CA ARG A 747 19.67 12.57 30.70
C ARG A 747 19.68 13.92 31.40
N PHE A 748 19.52 15.00 30.62
CA PHE A 748 19.51 16.35 31.17
C PHE A 748 18.26 16.63 32.02
N TRP A 749 17.07 16.24 31.52
CA TRP A 749 15.79 16.33 32.21
C TRP A 749 15.52 15.01 32.94
N ARG A 750 15.33 15.07 34.25
CA ARG A 750 14.89 13.95 35.09
C ARG A 750 13.45 14.16 35.51
#